data_AF-A0A9D4TRG3-F1
#
_entry.id   AF-A0A9D4TRG3-F1
#
_cell.length_a   1.000
_cell.length_b   1.000
_cell.length_c   1.000
_cell.angle_alpha   90.00
_cell.angle_beta   90.00
_cell.angle_gamma   90.00
#
_symmetry.space_group_name_H-M   'P 1'
#
loop_
_entity.id
_entity.type
_entity.pdbx_description
1 polymer ?
#
loop_
_entity_poly.entity_id
_entity_poly.type
_entity_poly.pdbx_seq_one_letter_code
_entity_poly.pdbx_strand_id
1 'polypeptide(L)'
;MVEPNYLPEEQKAWLKDASNAVKRHGFYLRKAIDDDNMKEALRYSAALLGELRTSLLSPQKYYELYMQACDELRNLEVFFRDEAGKGRSQGDLYDLVQHAGNIVPRLYLLCTAGACYVRGGEAPAKLILRDVVEMCKGVQHPTRGLFLRAYLVQVMRGLLPDTNSQYEGEDGGNVIDAIEFLLVNFTEMNKLWVRMQHQGSARDREKRERERQQLADLVGKNLTYLSQLDGLTFQLYRDIVLPRVLEQVVTCRDDIAQQYLMQCVIMVFPDEFHLGTLQSLLGALPQLQPGVRVHTVLSLLMDRLANYAATDKDVVEEMNGVDAFGQMSKVALKVVEQHPDMPGADVAAMYSALLGFSGTVYPDRLDFVDRVLETCYNALQRRGPINDSKAEKQVVALLSTPLDKYDAVTVLGLAHYPSVMELLQPRMKREVATRIVQTLLAAGTQVTTVDQVEMLFSFITPLVQDVEGLQDLLDEEDISEDQQLLARLVHNMQAGGGDTDAQHGMVVAAQRHFLQGGPQRIRHTLPPLAFSALATVRRVAAAQQGGSTPQVGCAAWYQLLHQTATELASVPAAELALQLFLTCAHSASEEAALEVTAYEFFEQAFVLYEESIPDSRQEVRALQSIIGTLNRCYVFGADERAALAHKASSYCAKLLKRTDQCQALLACSHLHWQPAIEGKRAVRDEQAVLSCLKRALKVANAAQQQLAVAGKPARGGDVSSGPAAAASLFVEILNHYLFFFDAGGQLITTAVLQSLLELVANEVAADACKDNEALQTFYSNTLAHIKQRKAAGGEAGAKYDGLWI
;
A
#
# COMPACT_ATOMS: atom_id res chain seq x y z
N MET A 1 -43.95 24.56 -23.97
CA MET A 1 -44.74 23.41 -23.49
C MET A 1 -43.91 22.73 -22.42
N VAL A 2 -44.38 22.75 -21.18
CA VAL A 2 -43.73 22.10 -20.04
C VAL A 2 -43.86 20.59 -20.26
N GLU A 3 -42.75 19.87 -20.43
CA GLU A 3 -42.77 18.40 -20.47
C GLU A 3 -43.04 17.90 -19.03
N PRO A 4 -44.15 17.19 -18.78
CA PRO A 4 -44.44 16.58 -17.49
C PRO A 4 -43.40 15.52 -17.13
N ASN A 5 -43.17 15.37 -15.83
CA ASN A 5 -42.28 14.37 -15.27
C ASN A 5 -42.99 13.00 -15.32
N TYR A 6 -42.90 12.30 -16.45
CA TYR A 6 -43.67 11.07 -16.68
C TYR A 6 -43.13 9.88 -15.88
N LEU A 7 -44.03 9.08 -15.32
CA LEU A 7 -43.69 7.89 -14.53
C LEU A 7 -43.01 6.83 -15.43
N PRO A 8 -42.07 6.03 -14.90
CA PRO A 8 -41.39 4.98 -15.68
C PRO A 8 -42.33 3.98 -16.37
N GLU A 9 -43.53 3.78 -15.82
CA GLU A 9 -44.56 2.90 -16.40
C GLU A 9 -45.24 3.51 -17.63
N GLU A 10 -45.47 4.83 -17.64
CA GLU A 10 -46.06 5.55 -18.77
C GLU A 10 -45.12 5.55 -19.98
N GLN A 11 -43.81 5.74 -19.74
CA GLN A 11 -42.82 5.64 -20.80
C GLN A 11 -42.74 4.23 -21.43
N LYS A 12 -42.92 3.19 -20.63
CA LYS A 12 -42.99 1.80 -21.14
C LYS A 12 -44.24 1.57 -21.98
N ALA A 13 -45.38 2.12 -21.55
CA ALA A 13 -46.63 2.02 -22.30
C ALA A 13 -46.50 2.70 -23.68
N TRP A 14 -46.02 3.95 -23.73
CA TRP A 14 -45.85 4.66 -25.00
C TRP A 14 -44.83 4.02 -25.92
N LEU A 15 -43.73 3.51 -25.36
CA LEU A 15 -42.77 2.75 -26.16
C LEU A 15 -43.40 1.49 -26.74
N LYS A 16 -44.20 0.76 -25.96
CA LYS A 16 -44.90 -0.45 -26.42
C LYS A 16 -45.87 -0.12 -27.55
N ASP A 17 -46.62 0.97 -27.42
CA ASP A 17 -47.57 1.40 -28.44
C ASP A 17 -46.85 1.83 -29.73
N ALA A 18 -45.80 2.65 -29.63
CA ALA A 18 -44.99 3.07 -30.76
C ALA A 18 -44.27 1.88 -31.42
N SER A 19 -43.71 0.96 -30.62
CA SER A 19 -43.05 -0.26 -31.11
C SER A 19 -44.05 -1.18 -31.83
N ASN A 20 -45.26 -1.32 -31.32
CA ASN A 20 -46.31 -2.09 -31.99
C ASN A 20 -46.73 -1.44 -33.31
N ALA A 21 -46.81 -0.11 -33.37
CA ALA A 21 -47.07 0.63 -34.61
C ALA A 21 -45.94 0.42 -35.63
N VAL A 22 -44.67 0.54 -35.22
CA VAL A 22 -43.50 0.26 -36.07
C VAL A 22 -43.52 -1.18 -36.58
N LYS A 23 -43.78 -2.18 -35.73
CA LYS A 23 -43.88 -3.58 -36.16
C LYS A 23 -45.03 -3.82 -37.13
N ARG A 24 -46.19 -3.21 -36.88
CA ARG A 24 -47.35 -3.32 -37.77
C ARG A 24 -47.05 -2.70 -39.13
N HIS A 25 -46.48 -1.51 -39.17
CA HIS A 25 -46.10 -0.86 -40.42
C HIS A 25 -44.92 -1.57 -41.11
N GLY A 26 -43.97 -2.11 -40.36
CA GLY A 26 -42.87 -2.93 -40.86
C GLY A 26 -43.36 -4.23 -41.52
N PHE A 27 -44.37 -4.90 -40.95
CA PHE A 27 -44.99 -6.06 -41.58
C PHE A 27 -45.63 -5.71 -42.93
N TYR A 28 -46.40 -4.62 -43.01
CA TYR A 28 -46.99 -4.17 -44.28
C TYR A 28 -45.96 -3.65 -45.27
N LEU A 29 -44.85 -3.07 -44.78
CA LEU A 29 -43.72 -2.68 -45.61
C LEU A 29 -43.09 -3.89 -46.28
N ARG A 30 -42.77 -4.94 -45.52
CA ARG A 30 -42.20 -6.18 -46.08
C ARG A 30 -43.13 -6.82 -47.10
N LYS A 31 -44.42 -6.88 -46.78
CA LYS A 31 -45.43 -7.37 -47.73
C LYS A 31 -45.47 -6.51 -49.02
N ALA A 32 -45.41 -5.18 -48.90
CA ALA A 32 -45.39 -4.31 -50.07
C ALA A 32 -44.09 -4.43 -50.88
N ILE A 33 -42.96 -4.77 -50.24
CA ILE A 33 -41.70 -5.10 -50.88
C ILE A 33 -41.83 -6.43 -51.65
N ASP A 34 -42.44 -7.46 -51.05
CA ASP A 34 -42.69 -8.75 -51.70
C ASP A 34 -43.66 -8.63 -52.89
N ASP A 35 -44.67 -7.77 -52.76
CA ASP A 35 -45.66 -7.45 -53.80
C ASP A 35 -45.14 -6.45 -54.86
N ASP A 36 -43.87 -6.02 -54.76
CA ASP A 36 -43.19 -5.06 -55.64
C ASP A 36 -43.88 -3.68 -55.78
N ASN A 37 -44.63 -3.28 -54.75
CA ASN A 37 -45.43 -2.06 -54.75
C ASN A 37 -44.73 -0.88 -54.07
N MET A 38 -43.91 -0.17 -54.84
CA MET A 38 -43.14 1.00 -54.39
C MET A 38 -43.97 2.07 -53.66
N LYS A 39 -45.16 2.40 -54.18
CA LYS A 39 -45.99 3.47 -53.60
C LYS A 39 -46.49 3.09 -52.21
N GLU A 40 -46.89 1.84 -52.02
CA GLU A 40 -47.28 1.35 -50.70
C GLU A 40 -46.08 1.18 -49.78
N ALA A 41 -44.94 0.69 -50.28
CA ALA A 41 -43.70 0.58 -49.52
C ALA A 41 -43.28 1.96 -48.97
N LEU A 42 -43.27 3.01 -49.79
CA LEU A 42 -42.96 4.38 -49.35
C LEU A 42 -44.00 4.93 -48.36
N ARG A 43 -45.29 4.64 -48.57
CA ARG A 43 -46.35 5.07 -47.65
C ARG A 43 -46.21 4.43 -46.27
N TYR A 44 -45.96 3.12 -46.21
CA TYR A 44 -45.77 2.39 -44.96
C TYR A 44 -44.44 2.76 -44.28
N SER A 45 -43.38 3.01 -45.06
CA SER A 45 -42.11 3.53 -44.53
C SER A 45 -42.27 4.93 -43.93
N ALA A 46 -42.99 5.83 -44.62
CA ALA A 46 -43.27 7.17 -44.11
C ALA A 46 -44.16 7.15 -42.85
N ALA A 47 -45.10 6.21 -42.76
CA ALA A 47 -45.92 6.00 -41.57
C ALA A 47 -45.09 5.45 -40.40
N LEU A 48 -44.23 4.46 -40.65
CA LEU A 48 -43.30 3.90 -39.67
C LEU A 48 -42.36 4.98 -39.10
N LEU A 49 -41.75 5.77 -39.99
CA LEU A 49 -40.90 6.90 -39.60
C LEU A 49 -41.68 8.05 -38.93
N GLY A 50 -43.00 8.07 -39.11
CA GLY A 50 -43.91 9.00 -38.44
C GLY A 50 -43.85 8.85 -36.92
N GLU A 51 -43.62 7.64 -36.41
CA GLU A 51 -43.51 7.34 -34.97
C GLU A 51 -42.25 7.98 -34.35
N LEU A 52 -41.18 8.16 -35.13
CA LEU A 52 -39.95 8.85 -34.71
C LEU A 52 -40.15 10.35 -34.49
N ARG A 53 -41.33 10.89 -34.79
CA ARG A 53 -41.70 12.29 -34.50
C ARG A 53 -42.18 12.51 -33.07
N THR A 54 -42.24 11.48 -32.24
CA THR A 54 -42.62 11.65 -30.84
C THR A 54 -41.59 12.48 -30.06
N SER A 55 -42.07 13.26 -29.08
CA SER A 55 -41.25 13.91 -28.03
C SER A 55 -41.48 13.31 -26.65
N LEU A 56 -42.37 12.32 -26.53
CA LEU A 56 -42.80 11.80 -25.23
C LEU A 56 -41.80 10.79 -24.63
N LEU A 57 -40.91 10.24 -25.46
CA LEU A 57 -39.95 9.22 -25.07
C LEU A 57 -38.66 9.86 -24.55
N SER A 58 -38.09 9.26 -23.49
CA SER A 58 -36.71 9.56 -23.07
C SER A 58 -35.72 9.13 -24.15
N PRO A 59 -34.50 9.70 -24.19
CA PRO A 59 -33.51 9.37 -25.20
C PRO A 59 -33.15 7.88 -25.30
N GLN A 60 -33.12 7.14 -24.18
CA GLN A 60 -32.91 5.69 -24.19
C GLN A 60 -34.05 4.95 -24.89
N LYS A 61 -35.30 5.28 -24.56
CA LYS A 61 -36.47 4.64 -25.18
C LYS A 61 -36.64 5.06 -26.64
N TYR A 62 -36.26 6.29 -26.96
CA TYR A 62 -36.16 6.75 -28.33
C TYR A 62 -35.09 5.96 -29.11
N TYR A 63 -33.93 5.65 -28.50
CA TYR A 63 -32.91 4.80 -29.12
C TYR A 63 -33.42 3.39 -29.42
N GLU A 64 -34.17 2.76 -28.49
CA GLU A 64 -34.80 1.45 -28.72
C GLU A 64 -35.77 1.49 -29.92
N LEU A 65 -36.59 2.53 -30.02
CA LEU A 65 -37.50 2.73 -31.15
C LEU A 65 -36.74 3.03 -32.46
N TYR A 66 -35.70 3.85 -32.38
CA TYR A 66 -34.82 4.19 -33.50
C TYR A 66 -34.15 2.95 -34.09
N MET A 67 -33.64 2.04 -33.26
CA MET A 67 -33.01 0.80 -33.72
C MET A 67 -34.02 -0.08 -34.48
N GLN A 68 -35.23 -0.25 -33.94
CA GLN A 68 -36.29 -1.00 -34.63
C GLN A 68 -36.68 -0.38 -35.97
N ALA A 69 -36.79 0.95 -36.02
CA ALA A 69 -37.09 1.64 -37.27
C ALA A 69 -35.95 1.50 -38.30
N CYS A 70 -34.69 1.62 -37.86
CA CYS A 70 -33.52 1.48 -38.73
C CYS A 70 -33.38 0.07 -39.30
N ASP A 71 -33.72 -0.97 -38.53
CA ASP A 71 -33.70 -2.35 -39.01
C ASP A 71 -34.70 -2.56 -40.16
N GLU A 72 -35.89 -1.96 -40.09
CA GLU A 72 -36.84 -2.00 -41.21
C GLU A 72 -36.39 -1.16 -42.41
N LEU A 73 -35.69 -0.04 -42.18
CA LEU A 73 -35.11 0.76 -43.27
C LEU A 73 -34.01 0.02 -44.02
N ARG A 74 -33.30 -0.92 -43.40
CA ARG A 74 -32.32 -1.77 -44.11
C ARG A 74 -33.00 -2.67 -45.13
N ASN A 75 -34.19 -3.18 -44.81
CA ASN A 75 -34.99 -3.95 -45.77
C ASN A 75 -35.41 -3.06 -46.96
N LEU A 76 -35.76 -1.80 -46.68
CA LEU A 76 -36.07 -0.82 -47.72
C LEU A 76 -34.85 -0.44 -48.58
N GLU A 77 -33.67 -0.32 -47.98
CA GLU A 77 -32.41 -0.06 -48.71
C GLU A 77 -32.11 -1.18 -49.71
N VAL A 78 -32.28 -2.44 -49.31
CA VAL A 78 -32.13 -3.60 -50.20
C VAL A 78 -33.14 -3.53 -51.35
N PHE A 79 -34.40 -3.19 -51.05
CA PHE A 79 -35.43 -3.04 -52.07
C PHE A 79 -35.11 -1.92 -53.09
N PHE A 80 -34.64 -0.75 -52.63
CA PHE A 80 -34.24 0.34 -53.54
C PHE A 80 -33.09 -0.05 -54.47
N ARG A 81 -32.16 -0.87 -53.99
CA ARG A 81 -31.07 -1.42 -54.80
C ARG A 81 -31.58 -2.41 -55.85
N ASP A 82 -32.50 -3.29 -55.48
CA ASP A 82 -33.05 -4.29 -56.41
C ASP A 82 -33.90 -3.62 -57.50
N GLU A 83 -34.60 -2.54 -57.16
CA GLU A 83 -35.35 -1.70 -58.09
C GLU A 83 -34.45 -0.93 -59.07
N ALA A 84 -33.25 -0.54 -58.66
CA ALA A 84 -32.21 -0.02 -59.56
C ALA A 84 -31.89 -1.02 -60.68
N GLY A 85 -31.75 -2.30 -60.30
CA GLY A 85 -31.47 -3.40 -61.22
C GLY A 85 -32.59 -3.67 -62.23
N LYS A 86 -33.82 -3.20 -61.97
CA LYS A 86 -34.99 -3.32 -62.86
C LYS A 86 -35.14 -2.15 -63.84
N GLY A 87 -34.21 -1.19 -63.85
CA GLY A 87 -34.16 -0.11 -64.84
C GLY A 87 -34.86 1.19 -64.44
N ARG A 88 -35.18 1.40 -63.14
CA ARG A 88 -35.58 2.72 -62.63
C ARG A 88 -34.36 3.54 -62.26
N SER A 89 -34.33 4.81 -62.68
CA SER A 89 -33.31 5.80 -62.31
C SER A 89 -33.33 6.03 -60.80
N GLN A 90 -32.15 6.01 -60.17
CA GLN A 90 -32.00 6.34 -58.75
C GLN A 90 -32.24 7.83 -58.48
N GLY A 91 -32.05 8.69 -59.50
CA GLY A 91 -32.43 10.10 -59.43
C GLY A 91 -33.94 10.31 -59.22
N ASP A 92 -34.78 9.56 -59.94
CA ASP A 92 -36.24 9.65 -59.79
C ASP A 92 -36.69 9.18 -58.41
N LEU A 93 -36.01 8.17 -57.85
CA LEU A 93 -36.23 7.70 -56.47
C LEU A 93 -35.87 8.78 -55.44
N TYR A 94 -34.75 9.48 -55.65
CA TYR A 94 -34.30 10.58 -54.80
C TYR A 94 -35.30 11.75 -54.77
N ASP A 95 -35.94 12.06 -55.90
CA ASP A 95 -37.00 13.08 -55.97
C ASP A 95 -38.33 12.58 -55.39
N LEU A 96 -38.69 11.31 -55.65
CA LEU A 96 -39.94 10.73 -55.19
C LEU A 96 -40.05 10.70 -53.66
N VAL A 97 -38.96 10.38 -52.95
CA VAL A 97 -38.94 10.36 -51.49
C VAL A 97 -39.12 11.75 -50.87
N GLN A 98 -38.81 12.83 -51.60
CA GLN A 98 -38.96 14.20 -51.13
C GLN A 98 -40.42 14.66 -51.03
N HIS A 99 -41.34 13.99 -51.73
CA HIS A 99 -42.78 14.27 -51.64
C HIS A 99 -43.41 13.84 -50.30
N ALA A 100 -42.66 13.16 -49.42
CA ALA A 100 -43.10 12.89 -48.06
C ALA A 100 -43.36 14.21 -47.30
N GLY A 101 -44.62 14.45 -46.90
CA GLY A 101 -45.03 15.74 -46.33
C GLY A 101 -44.39 16.10 -44.98
N ASN A 102 -43.97 15.10 -44.18
CA ASN A 102 -43.32 15.33 -42.89
C ASN A 102 -41.79 15.28 -43.02
N ILE A 103 -41.09 16.25 -42.41
CA ILE A 103 -39.64 16.41 -42.56
C ILE A 103 -38.81 15.22 -42.03
N VAL A 104 -39.18 14.63 -40.89
CA VAL A 104 -38.42 13.51 -40.30
C VAL A 104 -38.47 12.28 -41.21
N PRO A 105 -39.65 11.74 -41.57
CA PRO A 105 -39.74 10.66 -42.57
C PRO A 105 -39.02 10.98 -43.87
N ARG A 106 -39.21 12.20 -44.38
CA ARG A 106 -38.58 12.64 -45.64
C ARG A 106 -37.06 12.52 -45.58
N LEU A 107 -36.43 13.02 -44.53
CA LEU A 107 -34.96 13.03 -44.45
C LEU A 107 -34.37 11.64 -44.21
N TYR A 108 -35.03 10.76 -43.44
CA TYR A 108 -34.58 9.37 -43.32
C TYR A 108 -34.63 8.66 -44.67
N LEU A 109 -35.75 8.77 -45.40
CA LEU A 109 -35.89 8.20 -46.74
C LEU A 109 -34.89 8.82 -47.73
N LEU A 110 -34.64 10.13 -47.62
CA LEU A 110 -33.65 10.84 -48.43
C LEU A 110 -32.23 10.34 -48.17
N CYS A 111 -31.87 10.05 -46.91
CA CYS A 111 -30.58 9.45 -46.57
C CYS A 111 -30.43 8.06 -47.18
N THR A 112 -31.47 7.22 -47.08
CA THR A 112 -31.46 5.85 -47.63
C THR A 112 -31.40 5.86 -49.16
N ALA A 113 -32.22 6.70 -49.81
CA ALA A 113 -32.23 6.86 -51.27
C ALA A 113 -30.92 7.49 -51.76
N GLY A 114 -30.40 8.52 -51.09
CA GLY A 114 -29.13 9.16 -51.42
C GLY A 114 -27.95 8.19 -51.36
N ALA A 115 -27.93 7.29 -50.37
CA ALA A 115 -26.91 6.25 -50.31
C ALA A 115 -27.02 5.22 -51.44
N CYS A 116 -28.23 4.86 -51.85
CA CYS A 116 -28.44 4.03 -53.03
C CYS A 116 -28.01 4.75 -54.31
N TYR A 117 -28.24 6.06 -54.39
CA TYR A 117 -27.89 6.90 -55.52
C TYR A 117 -26.37 7.00 -55.72
N VAL A 118 -25.63 7.22 -54.63
CA VAL A 118 -24.16 7.21 -54.65
C VAL A 118 -23.61 5.82 -54.99
N ARG A 119 -24.17 4.75 -54.39
CA ARG A 119 -23.76 3.37 -54.66
C ARG A 119 -24.05 2.92 -56.10
N GLY A 120 -25.11 3.45 -56.70
CA GLY A 120 -25.48 3.20 -58.10
C GLY A 120 -24.58 3.91 -59.12
N GLY A 121 -23.75 4.87 -58.67
CA GLY A 121 -22.81 5.61 -59.53
C GLY A 121 -23.46 6.60 -60.49
N GLU A 122 -24.78 6.84 -60.39
CA GLU A 122 -25.52 7.77 -61.26
C GLU A 122 -25.28 9.25 -60.87
N ALA A 123 -24.85 9.52 -59.63
CA ALA A 123 -24.48 10.86 -59.17
C ALA A 123 -23.16 10.86 -58.40
N PRO A 124 -22.38 11.95 -58.50
CA PRO A 124 -21.15 12.09 -57.74
C PRO A 124 -21.42 12.16 -56.23
N ALA A 125 -20.65 11.39 -55.46
CA ALA A 125 -20.77 11.29 -54.01
C ALA A 125 -20.70 12.66 -53.33
N LYS A 126 -19.77 13.52 -53.76
CA LYS A 126 -19.62 14.90 -53.27
C LYS A 126 -20.92 15.72 -53.23
N LEU A 127 -21.70 15.70 -54.31
CA LEU A 127 -22.91 16.52 -54.41
C LEU A 127 -24.00 16.01 -53.47
N ILE A 128 -24.20 14.70 -53.43
CA ILE A 128 -25.22 14.07 -52.57
C ILE A 128 -24.85 14.21 -51.09
N LEU A 129 -23.59 13.99 -50.73
CA LEU A 129 -23.11 14.17 -49.36
C LEU A 129 -23.34 15.61 -48.87
N ARG A 130 -23.01 16.60 -49.71
CA ARG A 130 -23.23 18.02 -49.40
C ARG A 130 -24.72 18.34 -49.28
N ASP A 131 -25.54 17.89 -50.23
CA ASP A 131 -26.98 18.15 -50.23
C ASP A 131 -27.66 17.54 -49.00
N VAL A 132 -27.44 16.26 -48.71
CA VAL A 132 -28.08 15.58 -47.58
C VAL A 132 -27.66 16.20 -46.24
N VAL A 133 -26.38 16.57 -46.06
CA VAL A 133 -25.92 17.27 -44.83
C VAL A 133 -26.58 18.63 -44.66
N GLU A 134 -26.73 19.40 -45.74
CA GLU A 134 -27.41 20.70 -45.73
C GLU A 134 -28.90 20.53 -45.44
N MET A 135 -29.57 19.57 -46.08
CA MET A 135 -30.98 19.26 -45.87
C MET A 135 -31.27 18.77 -44.44
N CYS A 136 -30.33 18.05 -43.83
CA CYS A 136 -30.40 17.66 -42.42
C CYS A 136 -30.37 18.85 -41.45
N LYS A 137 -29.94 20.06 -41.87
CA LYS A 137 -30.08 21.28 -41.05
C LYS A 137 -31.55 21.67 -40.83
N GLY A 138 -32.49 21.13 -41.62
CA GLY A 138 -33.92 21.36 -41.41
C GLY A 138 -34.46 20.82 -40.07
N VAL A 139 -33.78 19.85 -39.43
CA VAL A 139 -34.21 19.28 -38.14
C VAL A 139 -33.37 19.85 -37.00
N GLN A 140 -33.92 20.88 -36.35
CA GLN A 140 -33.26 21.57 -35.23
C GLN A 140 -33.63 20.99 -33.85
N HIS A 141 -34.53 20.01 -33.78
CA HIS A 141 -34.86 19.34 -32.51
C HIS A 141 -33.68 18.45 -32.08
N PRO A 142 -33.12 18.61 -30.87
CA PRO A 142 -31.89 17.94 -30.46
C PRO A 142 -31.89 16.41 -30.59
N THR A 143 -32.81 15.71 -29.94
CA THR A 143 -32.85 14.24 -29.95
C THR A 143 -33.05 13.67 -31.36
N ARG A 144 -34.08 14.16 -32.07
CA ARG A 144 -34.41 13.70 -33.43
C ARG A 144 -33.30 14.02 -34.43
N GLY A 145 -32.69 15.21 -34.33
CA GLY A 145 -31.60 15.63 -35.19
C GLY A 145 -30.33 14.83 -34.93
N LEU A 146 -30.00 14.53 -33.67
CA LEU A 146 -28.85 13.67 -33.32
C LEU A 146 -28.99 12.27 -33.90
N PHE A 147 -30.15 11.62 -33.74
CA PHE A 147 -30.38 10.28 -34.29
C PHE A 147 -30.44 10.27 -35.82
N LEU A 148 -31.05 11.30 -36.45
CA LEU A 148 -31.05 11.43 -37.91
C LEU A 148 -29.62 11.58 -38.45
N ARG A 149 -28.80 12.42 -37.81
CA ARG A 149 -27.40 12.63 -38.21
C ARG A 149 -26.53 11.41 -37.92
N ALA A 150 -26.80 10.68 -36.85
CA ALA A 150 -26.15 9.40 -36.57
C ALA A 150 -26.49 8.36 -37.65
N TYR A 151 -27.76 8.29 -38.07
CA TYR A 151 -28.21 7.44 -39.17
C TYR A 151 -27.55 7.83 -40.50
N LEU A 152 -27.50 9.13 -40.81
CA LEU A 152 -26.84 9.66 -42.00
C LEU A 152 -25.40 9.16 -42.10
N VAL A 153 -24.61 9.32 -41.05
CA VAL A 153 -23.22 8.87 -41.06
C VAL A 153 -23.12 7.35 -41.11
N GLN A 154 -23.98 6.62 -40.41
CA GLN A 154 -24.01 5.16 -40.45
C GLN A 154 -24.27 4.61 -41.87
N VAL A 155 -25.14 5.26 -42.62
CA VAL A 155 -25.50 4.87 -43.99
C VAL A 155 -24.44 5.32 -44.99
N MET A 156 -23.85 6.51 -44.81
CA MET A 156 -22.87 7.08 -45.74
C MET A 156 -21.43 6.63 -45.49
N ARG A 157 -21.09 6.04 -44.32
CA ARG A 157 -19.69 5.68 -43.97
C ARG A 157 -18.94 4.85 -45.01
N GLY A 158 -19.63 3.94 -45.69
CA GLY A 158 -19.03 3.07 -46.71
C GLY A 158 -19.04 3.67 -48.12
N LEU A 159 -19.50 4.92 -48.24
CA LEU A 159 -19.71 5.66 -49.49
C LEU A 159 -18.92 6.98 -49.49
N LEU A 160 -18.02 7.16 -48.52
CA LEU A 160 -17.18 8.35 -48.45
C LEU A 160 -16.09 8.28 -49.53
N PRO A 161 -15.77 9.41 -50.20
CA PRO A 161 -14.61 9.52 -51.06
C PRO A 161 -13.34 9.43 -50.21
N ASP A 162 -12.68 8.27 -50.23
CA ASP A 162 -11.42 8.03 -49.53
C ASP A 162 -10.35 7.57 -50.54
N THR A 163 -9.09 7.55 -50.13
CA THR A 163 -7.96 7.16 -50.97
C THR A 163 -8.12 5.71 -51.42
N ASN A 164 -8.10 5.46 -52.74
CA ASN A 164 -8.38 4.17 -53.38
C ASN A 164 -9.85 3.72 -53.30
N SER A 165 -10.78 4.60 -52.96
CA SER A 165 -12.21 4.28 -52.96
C SER A 165 -12.79 4.31 -54.38
N GLN A 166 -13.80 3.50 -54.66
CA GLN A 166 -14.51 3.51 -55.95
C GLN A 166 -15.26 4.83 -56.22
N TYR A 167 -15.42 5.64 -55.17
CA TYR A 167 -16.08 6.94 -55.21
C TYR A 167 -15.08 8.11 -55.37
N GLU A 168 -13.77 7.81 -55.44
CA GLU A 168 -12.72 8.78 -55.73
C GLU A 168 -12.66 9.07 -57.24
N GLY A 169 -12.73 10.35 -57.63
CA GLY A 169 -12.65 10.77 -59.03
C GLY A 169 -12.81 12.28 -59.21
N GLU A 170 -12.52 12.80 -60.41
CA GLU A 170 -12.61 14.24 -60.74
C GLU A 170 -14.00 14.83 -60.42
N ASP A 171 -15.06 14.05 -60.64
CA ASP A 171 -16.44 14.44 -60.31
C ASP A 171 -16.92 13.88 -58.95
N GLY A 172 -16.40 12.74 -58.49
CA GLY A 172 -16.86 11.99 -57.31
C GLY A 172 -16.49 12.63 -55.95
N GLY A 173 -15.39 13.39 -55.92
CA GLY A 173 -14.86 14.05 -54.72
C GLY A 173 -13.56 13.43 -54.23
N ASN A 174 -12.98 14.02 -53.19
CA ASN A 174 -11.72 13.58 -52.57
C ASN A 174 -11.86 13.41 -51.04
N VAL A 175 -10.78 12.96 -50.39
CA VAL A 175 -10.69 12.80 -48.93
C VAL A 175 -11.06 14.09 -48.17
N ILE A 176 -10.74 15.26 -48.74
CA ILE A 176 -11.06 16.56 -48.12
C ILE A 176 -12.58 16.77 -48.08
N ASP A 177 -13.31 16.38 -49.13
CA ASP A 177 -14.78 16.44 -49.16
C ASP A 177 -15.40 15.50 -48.11
N ALA A 178 -14.82 14.31 -47.90
CA ALA A 178 -15.24 13.38 -46.83
C ALA A 178 -14.99 13.97 -45.43
N ILE A 179 -13.81 14.56 -45.21
CA ILE A 179 -13.46 15.26 -43.97
C ILE A 179 -14.43 16.43 -43.73
N GLU A 180 -14.71 17.24 -44.75
CA GLU A 180 -15.64 18.38 -44.64
C GLU A 180 -17.05 17.91 -44.28
N PHE A 181 -17.55 16.87 -44.94
CA PHE A 181 -18.84 16.25 -44.62
C PHE A 181 -18.93 15.82 -43.15
N LEU A 182 -17.93 15.08 -42.66
CA LEU A 182 -17.89 14.59 -41.28
C LEU A 182 -17.74 15.73 -40.27
N LEU A 183 -16.92 16.76 -40.56
CA LEU A 183 -16.72 17.91 -39.68
C LEU A 183 -17.96 18.81 -39.61
N VAL A 184 -18.67 19.03 -40.72
CA VAL A 184 -19.95 19.76 -40.72
C VAL A 184 -20.98 18.99 -39.92
N ASN A 185 -21.07 17.67 -40.11
CA ASN A 185 -22.00 16.85 -39.35
C ASN A 185 -21.66 16.84 -37.85
N PHE A 186 -20.38 16.71 -37.50
CA PHE A 186 -19.89 16.82 -36.13
C PHE A 186 -20.25 18.17 -35.50
N THR A 187 -20.01 19.27 -36.20
CA THR A 187 -20.33 20.63 -35.73
C THR A 187 -21.81 20.78 -35.41
N GLU A 188 -22.68 20.33 -36.31
CA GLU A 188 -24.13 20.40 -36.12
C GLU A 188 -24.61 19.45 -35.00
N MET A 189 -24.05 18.24 -34.91
CA MET A 189 -24.35 17.32 -33.81
C MET A 189 -23.92 17.90 -32.45
N ASN A 190 -22.73 18.51 -32.36
CA ASN A 190 -22.28 19.16 -31.14
C ASN A 190 -23.22 20.32 -30.74
N LYS A 191 -23.62 21.17 -31.69
CA LYS A 191 -24.60 22.25 -31.44
C LYS A 191 -25.94 21.70 -30.93
N LEU A 192 -26.46 20.63 -31.54
CA LEU A 192 -27.71 19.99 -31.10
C LEU A 192 -27.55 19.41 -29.68
N TRP A 193 -26.42 18.78 -29.40
CA TRP A 193 -26.14 18.17 -28.11
C TRP A 193 -26.00 19.21 -26.99
N VAL A 194 -25.34 20.35 -27.24
CA VAL A 194 -25.28 21.47 -26.29
C VAL A 194 -26.66 22.11 -26.14
N ARG A 195 -27.44 22.23 -27.22
CA ARG A 195 -28.82 22.74 -27.15
C ARG A 195 -29.71 21.91 -26.24
N MET A 196 -29.46 20.60 -26.10
CA MET A 196 -30.19 19.76 -25.13
C MET A 196 -30.08 20.31 -23.70
N GLN A 197 -28.96 20.92 -23.32
CA GLN A 197 -28.78 21.46 -21.97
C GLN A 197 -29.83 22.52 -21.62
N HIS A 198 -30.21 23.31 -22.61
CA HIS A 198 -31.12 24.45 -22.48
C HIS A 198 -32.58 24.13 -22.82
N GLN A 199 -32.88 22.88 -23.20
CA GLN A 199 -34.25 22.46 -23.48
C GLN A 199 -35.00 22.12 -22.18
N GLY A 200 -36.23 22.62 -22.03
CA GLY A 200 -37.10 22.27 -20.89
C GLY A 200 -36.86 23.12 -19.63
N SER A 201 -37.40 22.63 -18.49
CA SER A 201 -37.35 23.36 -17.21
C SER A 201 -35.98 23.27 -16.54
N ALA A 202 -35.60 24.28 -15.74
CA ALA A 202 -34.37 24.24 -14.94
C ALA A 202 -34.35 23.09 -13.93
N ARG A 203 -35.53 22.62 -13.46
CA ARG A 203 -35.66 21.51 -12.51
C ARG A 203 -35.15 20.18 -13.06
N ASP A 204 -35.21 19.97 -14.37
CA ASP A 204 -34.83 18.70 -15.01
C ASP A 204 -33.37 18.70 -15.47
N ARG A 205 -32.55 19.66 -15.02
CA ARG A 205 -31.14 19.82 -15.44
C ARG A 205 -30.33 18.54 -15.22
N GLU A 206 -30.37 17.96 -14.02
CA GLU A 206 -29.62 16.72 -13.71
C GLU A 206 -30.08 15.52 -14.55
N LYS A 207 -31.37 15.44 -14.88
CA LYS A 207 -31.91 14.40 -15.75
C LYS A 207 -31.36 14.57 -17.16
N ARG A 208 -31.33 15.81 -17.68
CA ARG A 208 -30.74 16.12 -18.99
C ARG A 208 -29.25 15.85 -19.04
N GLU A 209 -28.50 16.18 -18.00
CA GLU A 209 -27.06 15.90 -17.95
C GLU A 209 -26.79 14.39 -18.05
N ARG A 210 -27.57 13.55 -17.35
CA ARG A 210 -27.50 12.09 -17.50
C ARG A 210 -27.88 11.61 -18.90
N GLU A 211 -28.96 12.13 -19.46
CA GLU A 211 -29.40 11.78 -20.82
C GLU A 211 -28.39 12.23 -21.89
N ARG A 212 -27.78 13.40 -21.73
CA ARG A 212 -26.72 13.93 -22.60
C ARG A 212 -25.48 13.05 -22.56
N GLN A 213 -25.06 12.59 -21.39
CA GLN A 213 -23.92 11.68 -21.26
C GLN A 213 -24.15 10.37 -22.04
N GLN A 214 -25.38 9.85 -22.04
CA GLN A 214 -25.73 8.63 -22.78
C GLN A 214 -25.69 8.82 -24.30
N LEU A 215 -25.97 10.03 -24.79
CA LEU A 215 -25.96 10.36 -26.21
C LEU A 215 -24.60 10.87 -26.72
N ALA A 216 -23.62 11.06 -25.84
CA ALA A 216 -22.29 11.55 -26.18
C ALA A 216 -21.61 10.68 -27.25
N ASP A 217 -21.79 9.35 -27.16
CA ASP A 217 -21.27 8.37 -28.13
C ASP A 217 -21.71 8.66 -29.57
N LEU A 218 -22.93 9.15 -29.78
CA LEU A 218 -23.43 9.49 -31.12
C LEU A 218 -22.61 10.61 -31.76
N VAL A 219 -22.20 11.60 -30.98
CA VAL A 219 -21.35 12.70 -31.46
C VAL A 219 -19.93 12.20 -31.70
N GLY A 220 -19.40 11.40 -30.78
CA GLY A 220 -18.05 10.82 -30.84
C GLY A 220 -17.82 9.92 -32.06
N LYS A 221 -18.86 9.20 -32.53
CA LYS A 221 -18.77 8.38 -33.76
C LYS A 221 -18.28 9.14 -34.98
N ASN A 222 -18.58 10.43 -35.12
CA ASN A 222 -18.04 11.23 -36.23
C ASN A 222 -16.51 11.29 -36.19
N LEU A 223 -15.94 11.47 -35.00
CA LEU A 223 -14.48 11.48 -34.81
C LEU A 223 -13.90 10.09 -35.07
N THR A 224 -14.59 9.03 -34.63
CA THR A 224 -14.19 7.64 -34.92
C THR A 224 -14.13 7.38 -36.41
N TYR A 225 -15.12 7.82 -37.18
CA TYR A 225 -15.10 7.66 -38.63
C TYR A 225 -14.02 8.52 -39.30
N LEU A 226 -13.72 9.71 -38.78
CA LEU A 226 -12.57 10.50 -39.26
C LEU A 226 -11.26 9.74 -39.10
N SER A 227 -11.04 9.06 -37.97
CA SER A 227 -9.83 8.25 -37.75
C SER A 227 -9.74 6.98 -38.59
N GLN A 228 -10.87 6.51 -39.14
CA GLN A 228 -10.94 5.31 -39.98
C GLN A 228 -10.70 5.62 -41.46
N LEU A 229 -10.53 6.90 -41.84
CA LEU A 229 -10.20 7.27 -43.21
C LEU A 229 -8.73 6.94 -43.49
N ASP A 230 -8.49 6.09 -44.49
CA ASP A 230 -7.14 5.67 -44.88
C ASP A 230 -6.35 6.86 -45.46
N GLY A 231 -7.05 7.82 -46.07
CA GLY A 231 -6.47 9.06 -46.59
C GLY A 231 -6.09 10.12 -45.56
N LEU A 232 -6.36 9.90 -44.27
CA LEU A 232 -6.06 10.87 -43.22
C LEU A 232 -4.55 10.92 -42.92
N THR A 233 -3.82 11.75 -43.65
CA THR A 233 -2.40 12.03 -43.36
C THR A 233 -2.24 12.97 -42.16
N PHE A 234 -1.07 12.91 -41.50
CA PHE A 234 -0.72 13.80 -40.39
C PHE A 234 -0.86 15.29 -40.75
N GLN A 235 -0.52 15.69 -41.97
CA GLN A 235 -0.64 17.08 -42.43
C GLN A 235 -2.11 17.53 -42.48
N LEU A 236 -3.00 16.71 -43.06
CA LEU A 236 -4.43 17.00 -43.09
C LEU A 236 -5.03 17.05 -41.67
N TYR A 237 -4.58 16.15 -40.79
CA TYR A 237 -5.00 16.17 -39.39
C TYR A 237 -4.57 17.45 -38.68
N ARG A 238 -3.29 17.82 -38.76
CA ARG A 238 -2.72 19.00 -38.10
C ARG A 238 -3.32 20.30 -38.60
N ASP A 239 -3.48 20.44 -39.92
CA ASP A 239 -3.80 21.72 -40.54
C ASP A 239 -5.31 21.95 -40.70
N ILE A 240 -6.13 20.87 -40.77
CA ILE A 240 -7.57 20.97 -41.04
C ILE A 240 -8.42 20.36 -39.93
N VAL A 241 -8.22 19.08 -39.60
CA VAL A 241 -9.13 18.34 -38.71
C VAL A 241 -9.04 18.84 -37.27
N LEU A 242 -7.83 18.82 -36.70
CA LEU A 242 -7.63 19.16 -35.30
C LEU A 242 -8.02 20.60 -34.98
N PRO A 243 -7.62 21.64 -35.76
CA PRO A 243 -8.00 23.01 -35.48
C PRO A 243 -9.52 23.21 -35.48
N ARG A 244 -10.24 22.61 -36.45
CA ARG A 244 -11.70 22.71 -36.52
C ARG A 244 -12.39 21.99 -35.35
N VAL A 245 -11.90 20.83 -34.95
CA VAL A 245 -12.45 20.11 -33.77
C VAL A 245 -12.19 20.91 -32.50
N LEU A 246 -10.97 21.41 -32.29
CA LEU A 246 -10.62 22.21 -31.11
C LEU A 246 -11.38 23.53 -31.06
N GLU A 247 -11.59 24.20 -32.20
CA GLU A 247 -12.43 25.39 -32.28
C GLU A 247 -13.85 25.09 -31.78
N GLN A 248 -14.44 23.96 -32.20
CA GLN A 248 -15.77 23.58 -31.71
C GLN A 248 -15.79 23.25 -30.22
N VAL A 249 -14.74 22.60 -29.70
CA VAL A 249 -14.62 22.29 -28.27
C VAL A 249 -14.51 23.56 -27.44
N VAL A 250 -13.63 24.50 -27.80
CA VAL A 250 -13.46 25.76 -27.04
C VAL A 250 -14.72 26.63 -27.16
N THR A 251 -15.31 26.72 -28.36
CA THR A 251 -16.48 27.58 -28.62
C THR A 251 -17.76 27.07 -27.96
N CYS A 252 -17.90 25.77 -27.70
CA CYS A 252 -19.18 25.22 -27.21
C CYS A 252 -19.53 25.61 -25.77
N ARG A 253 -18.54 26.02 -24.95
CA ARG A 253 -18.70 26.51 -23.57
C ARG A 253 -19.62 25.66 -22.69
N ASP A 254 -19.51 24.33 -22.82
CA ASP A 254 -20.31 23.37 -22.06
C ASP A 254 -19.40 22.29 -21.45
N ASP A 255 -19.50 22.10 -20.14
CA ASP A 255 -18.56 21.27 -19.36
C ASP A 255 -18.55 19.81 -19.81
N ILE A 256 -19.73 19.22 -20.02
CA ILE A 256 -19.89 17.82 -20.42
C ILE A 256 -19.34 17.61 -21.83
N ALA A 257 -19.67 18.52 -22.74
CA ALA A 257 -19.24 18.43 -24.12
C ALA A 257 -17.73 18.58 -24.25
N GLN A 258 -17.16 19.57 -23.60
CA GLN A 258 -15.71 19.80 -23.61
C GLN A 258 -14.93 18.62 -23.05
N GLN A 259 -15.36 18.09 -21.89
CA GLN A 259 -14.70 16.95 -21.27
C GLN A 259 -14.74 15.72 -22.18
N TYR A 260 -15.92 15.34 -22.66
CA TYR A 260 -16.09 14.16 -23.49
C TYR A 260 -15.37 14.27 -24.84
N LEU A 261 -15.49 15.42 -25.52
CA LEU A 261 -14.89 15.60 -26.83
C LEU A 261 -13.36 15.60 -26.78
N MET A 262 -12.76 16.23 -25.77
CA MET A 262 -11.31 16.17 -25.58
C MET A 262 -10.83 14.74 -25.31
N GLN A 263 -11.53 13.99 -24.45
CA GLN A 263 -11.22 12.57 -24.22
C GLN A 263 -11.39 11.75 -25.49
N CYS A 264 -12.44 12.01 -26.28
CA CYS A 264 -12.70 11.33 -27.53
C CYS A 264 -11.59 11.58 -28.56
N VAL A 265 -11.12 12.83 -28.71
CA VAL A 265 -9.96 13.15 -29.56
C VAL A 265 -8.74 12.34 -29.13
N ILE A 266 -8.43 12.32 -27.83
CA ILE A 266 -7.28 11.57 -27.30
C ILE A 266 -7.45 10.07 -27.52
N MET A 267 -8.64 9.50 -27.38
CA MET A 267 -8.89 8.05 -27.51
C MET A 267 -8.95 7.56 -28.96
N VAL A 268 -9.45 8.39 -29.87
CA VAL A 268 -9.78 7.95 -31.23
C VAL A 268 -8.61 8.07 -32.19
N PHE A 269 -7.84 9.16 -32.12
CA PHE A 269 -6.72 9.38 -33.03
C PHE A 269 -5.44 8.64 -32.56
N PRO A 270 -4.52 8.29 -33.48
CA PRO A 270 -3.29 7.58 -33.17
C PRO A 270 -2.29 8.45 -32.41
N ASP A 271 -1.36 7.80 -31.71
CA ASP A 271 -0.38 8.44 -30.82
C ASP A 271 0.63 9.34 -31.55
N GLU A 272 1.03 8.96 -32.76
CA GLU A 272 1.88 9.76 -33.65
C GLU A 272 1.28 11.16 -33.91
N PHE A 273 -0.03 11.23 -34.10
CA PHE A 273 -0.73 12.48 -34.36
C PHE A 273 -0.77 13.35 -33.11
N HIS A 274 -0.95 12.74 -31.93
CA HIS A 274 -0.92 13.46 -30.65
C HIS A 274 0.46 14.02 -30.36
N LEU A 275 1.53 13.27 -30.62
CA LEU A 275 2.91 13.74 -30.43
C LEU A 275 3.22 14.93 -31.34
N GLY A 276 2.89 14.84 -32.62
CA GLY A 276 3.12 15.92 -33.58
C GLY A 276 2.20 17.15 -33.41
N THR A 277 1.10 17.02 -32.66
CA THR A 277 0.15 18.13 -32.38
C THR A 277 0.03 18.50 -30.90
N LEU A 278 0.99 18.06 -30.08
CA LEU A 278 0.97 18.21 -28.64
C LEU A 278 0.76 19.67 -28.21
N GLN A 279 1.46 20.61 -28.86
CA GLN A 279 1.36 22.03 -28.54
C GLN A 279 -0.06 22.58 -28.76
N SER A 280 -0.73 22.16 -29.83
CA SER A 280 -2.10 22.59 -30.16
C SER A 280 -3.12 21.99 -29.18
N LEU A 281 -3.00 20.70 -28.88
CA LEU A 281 -3.86 20.00 -27.91
C LEU A 281 -3.72 20.60 -26.51
N LEU A 282 -2.49 20.75 -26.03
CA LEU A 282 -2.21 21.32 -24.72
C LEU A 282 -2.59 22.81 -24.64
N GLY A 283 -2.48 23.55 -25.74
CA GLY A 283 -2.90 24.96 -25.83
C GLY A 283 -4.41 25.18 -25.70
N ALA A 284 -5.22 24.16 -25.98
CA ALA A 284 -6.67 24.21 -25.83
C ALA A 284 -7.13 23.98 -24.38
N LEU A 285 -6.38 23.22 -23.58
CA LEU A 285 -6.77 22.84 -22.21
C LEU A 285 -7.04 24.03 -21.26
N PRO A 286 -6.23 25.10 -21.25
CA PRO A 286 -6.49 26.26 -20.39
C PRO A 286 -7.74 27.06 -20.81
N GLN A 287 -8.20 26.91 -22.06
CA GLN A 287 -9.37 27.64 -22.59
C GLN A 287 -10.70 26.94 -22.27
N LEU A 288 -10.66 25.79 -21.61
CA LEU A 288 -11.85 25.02 -21.24
C LEU A 288 -12.59 25.68 -20.07
N GLN A 289 -13.85 25.33 -19.89
CA GLN A 289 -14.65 25.84 -18.77
C GLN A 289 -14.15 25.28 -17.43
N PRO A 290 -14.26 26.05 -16.31
CA PRO A 290 -13.82 25.59 -14.99
C PRO A 290 -14.51 24.32 -14.48
N GLY A 291 -15.71 24.01 -14.97
CA GLY A 291 -16.43 22.79 -14.62
C GLY A 291 -15.86 21.53 -15.28
N VAL A 292 -14.97 21.68 -16.26
CA VAL A 292 -14.31 20.56 -16.93
C VAL A 292 -13.23 19.98 -16.03
N ARG A 293 -13.24 18.66 -15.85
CA ARG A 293 -12.18 17.94 -15.13
C ARG A 293 -10.92 17.81 -16.00
N VAL A 294 -10.20 18.91 -16.18
CA VAL A 294 -9.00 19.00 -17.03
C VAL A 294 -7.93 17.98 -16.61
N HIS A 295 -7.80 17.70 -15.30
CA HIS A 295 -6.87 16.68 -14.81
C HIS A 295 -7.10 15.31 -15.47
N THR A 296 -8.37 14.87 -15.63
CA THR A 296 -8.66 13.56 -16.27
C THR A 296 -8.25 13.51 -17.73
N VAL A 297 -8.37 14.63 -18.45
CA VAL A 297 -7.98 14.75 -19.86
C VAL A 297 -6.46 14.70 -19.98
N LEU A 298 -5.76 15.45 -19.12
CA LEU A 298 -4.31 15.49 -19.14
C LEU A 298 -3.69 14.15 -18.70
N SER A 299 -4.23 13.51 -17.66
CA SER A 299 -3.80 12.17 -17.23
C SER A 299 -3.97 11.14 -18.34
N LEU A 300 -5.12 11.15 -19.04
CA LEU A 300 -5.35 10.23 -20.17
C LEU A 300 -4.32 10.41 -21.29
N LEU A 301 -3.99 11.66 -21.65
CA LEU A 301 -2.97 11.95 -22.65
C LEU A 301 -1.58 11.49 -22.19
N MET A 302 -1.22 11.78 -20.93
CA MET A 302 0.05 11.38 -20.33
C MET A 302 0.22 9.86 -20.28
N ASP A 303 -0.79 9.14 -19.81
CA ASP A 303 -0.75 7.67 -19.71
C ASP A 303 -0.61 7.03 -21.09
N ARG A 304 -1.34 7.56 -22.08
CA ARG A 304 -1.30 7.04 -23.45
C ARG A 304 0.06 7.26 -24.10
N LEU A 305 0.62 8.46 -23.97
CA LEU A 305 1.96 8.77 -24.48
C LEU A 305 3.07 8.02 -23.71
N ALA A 306 2.92 7.83 -22.39
CA ALA A 306 3.85 7.02 -21.61
C ALA A 306 3.88 5.55 -22.08
N ASN A 307 2.72 4.96 -22.36
CA ASN A 307 2.62 3.60 -22.89
C ASN A 307 3.20 3.50 -24.31
N TYR A 308 3.01 4.53 -25.14
CA TYR A 308 3.60 4.61 -26.47
C TYR A 308 5.13 4.65 -26.42
N ALA A 309 5.69 5.53 -25.57
CA ALA A 309 7.13 5.62 -25.32
C ALA A 309 7.72 4.35 -24.66
N ALA A 310 6.94 3.60 -23.89
CA ALA A 310 7.37 2.32 -23.35
C ALA A 310 7.48 1.22 -24.41
N THR A 311 6.79 1.37 -25.55
CA THR A 311 6.74 0.38 -26.63
C THR A 311 7.86 0.60 -27.64
N ASP A 312 8.22 1.85 -27.92
CA ASP A 312 9.24 2.22 -28.90
C ASP A 312 10.23 3.26 -28.35
N LYS A 313 11.53 3.00 -28.51
CA LYS A 313 12.60 3.87 -28.01
C LYS A 313 12.81 5.09 -28.90
N ASP A 314 12.52 4.99 -30.20
CA ASP A 314 12.70 6.11 -31.14
C ASP A 314 11.72 7.26 -30.81
N VAL A 315 10.55 6.91 -30.28
CA VAL A 315 9.54 7.85 -29.76
C VAL A 315 10.07 8.69 -28.61
N VAL A 316 10.96 8.16 -27.77
CA VAL A 316 11.56 8.92 -26.66
C VAL A 316 12.47 10.02 -27.20
N GLU A 317 13.18 9.77 -28.30
CA GLU A 317 14.00 10.80 -28.97
C GLU A 317 13.13 11.89 -29.60
N GLU A 318 12.02 11.53 -30.23
CA GLU A 318 11.06 12.50 -30.76
C GLU A 318 10.41 13.34 -29.64
N MET A 319 10.05 12.71 -28.51
CA MET A 319 9.51 13.42 -27.34
C MET A 319 10.52 14.40 -26.73
N ASN A 320 11.81 14.05 -26.74
CA ASN A 320 12.88 14.96 -26.34
C ASN A 320 13.01 16.15 -27.30
N GLY A 321 12.91 15.90 -28.61
CA GLY A 321 12.95 16.96 -29.63
C GLY A 321 11.82 17.99 -29.48
N VAL A 322 10.64 17.55 -29.03
CA VAL A 322 9.46 18.41 -28.81
C VAL A 322 9.40 19.02 -27.40
N ASP A 323 10.31 18.64 -26.48
CA ASP A 323 10.24 19.00 -25.05
C ASP A 323 8.86 18.67 -24.44
N ALA A 324 8.39 17.42 -24.64
CA ALA A 324 7.06 17.00 -24.22
C ALA A 324 6.82 17.23 -22.72
N PHE A 325 7.81 16.91 -21.87
CA PHE A 325 7.74 17.14 -20.43
C PHE A 325 7.62 18.63 -20.09
N GLY A 326 8.47 19.49 -20.67
CA GLY A 326 8.43 20.93 -20.43
C GLY A 326 7.12 21.56 -20.90
N GLN A 327 6.56 21.12 -22.03
CA GLN A 327 5.25 21.58 -22.51
C GLN A 327 4.12 21.17 -21.55
N MET A 328 4.08 19.90 -21.14
CA MET A 328 3.07 19.41 -20.21
C MET A 328 3.14 20.10 -18.84
N SER A 329 4.35 20.28 -18.30
CA SER A 329 4.57 20.99 -17.03
C SER A 329 4.12 22.46 -17.12
N LYS A 330 4.46 23.17 -18.22
CA LYS A 330 4.01 24.55 -18.44
C LYS A 330 2.49 24.65 -18.53
N VAL A 331 1.83 23.69 -19.16
CA VAL A 331 0.37 23.68 -19.31
C VAL A 331 -0.32 23.34 -17.99
N ALA A 332 0.19 22.37 -17.23
CA ALA A 332 -0.28 22.06 -15.88
C ALA A 332 -0.26 23.32 -14.99
N LEU A 333 0.83 24.09 -15.02
CA LEU A 333 0.92 25.38 -14.31
C LEU A 333 -0.14 26.38 -14.78
N LYS A 334 -0.28 26.58 -16.09
CA LYS A 334 -1.29 27.51 -16.65
C LYS A 334 -2.72 27.12 -16.29
N VAL A 335 -3.03 25.82 -16.28
CA VAL A 335 -4.35 25.30 -15.90
C VAL A 335 -4.65 25.62 -14.44
N VAL A 336 -3.67 25.43 -13.54
CA VAL A 336 -3.83 25.77 -12.12
C VAL A 336 -4.00 27.28 -11.90
N GLU A 337 -3.29 28.11 -12.68
CA GLU A 337 -3.39 29.58 -12.61
C GLU A 337 -4.74 30.10 -13.14
N GLN A 338 -5.27 29.51 -14.20
CA GLN A 338 -6.54 29.94 -14.82
C GLN A 338 -7.78 29.38 -14.12
N HIS A 339 -7.63 28.28 -13.37
CA HIS A 339 -8.71 27.64 -12.62
C HIS A 339 -8.39 27.55 -11.11
N PRO A 340 -8.46 28.68 -10.38
CA PRO A 340 -8.19 28.71 -8.95
C PRO A 340 -9.15 27.85 -8.13
N ASP A 341 -10.39 27.67 -8.61
CA ASP A 341 -11.46 26.91 -7.92
C ASP A 341 -11.32 25.38 -8.05
N MET A 342 -10.33 24.88 -8.79
CA MET A 342 -10.11 23.44 -8.96
C MET A 342 -9.85 22.78 -7.58
N PRO A 343 -10.39 21.58 -7.27
CA PRO A 343 -10.07 20.88 -6.03
C PRO A 343 -8.58 20.56 -5.89
N GLY A 344 -8.03 20.59 -4.66
CA GLY A 344 -6.63 20.23 -4.41
C GLY A 344 -6.28 18.80 -4.83
N ALA A 345 -7.25 17.88 -4.72
CA ALA A 345 -7.08 16.48 -5.15
C ALA A 345 -6.84 16.36 -6.66
N ASP A 346 -7.55 17.16 -7.45
CA ASP A 346 -7.43 17.17 -8.90
C ASP A 346 -6.06 17.71 -9.34
N VAL A 347 -5.55 18.72 -8.63
CA VAL A 347 -4.19 19.25 -8.86
C VAL A 347 -3.14 18.21 -8.52
N ALA A 348 -3.25 17.55 -7.37
CA ALA A 348 -2.33 16.48 -6.98
C ALA A 348 -2.38 15.29 -7.97
N ALA A 349 -3.57 14.94 -8.48
CA ALA A 349 -3.75 13.87 -9.47
C ALA A 349 -3.07 14.21 -10.80
N MET A 350 -3.16 15.47 -11.23
CA MET A 350 -2.49 15.95 -12.43
C MET A 350 -0.96 15.84 -12.32
N TYR A 351 -0.37 16.27 -11.20
CA TYR A 351 1.07 16.13 -10.98
C TYR A 351 1.50 14.68 -10.74
N SER A 352 0.63 13.83 -10.19
CA SER A 352 0.88 12.39 -10.05
C SER A 352 0.94 11.70 -11.41
N ALA A 353 0.08 12.07 -12.36
CA ALA A 353 0.16 11.60 -13.74
C ALA A 353 1.43 12.11 -14.45
N LEU A 354 1.81 13.38 -14.23
CA LEU A 354 3.05 13.94 -14.78
C LEU A 354 4.30 13.22 -14.23
N LEU A 355 4.28 12.83 -12.96
CA LEU A 355 5.34 12.04 -12.33
C LEU A 355 5.37 10.60 -12.84
N GLY A 356 4.20 9.98 -13.04
CA GLY A 356 4.07 8.67 -13.67
C GLY A 356 4.64 8.68 -15.09
N PHE A 357 4.33 9.71 -15.87
CA PHE A 357 4.88 9.95 -17.19
C PHE A 357 6.40 10.12 -17.15
N SER A 358 6.93 11.02 -16.31
CA SER A 358 8.39 11.23 -16.22
C SER A 358 9.14 9.97 -15.80
N GLY A 359 8.61 9.22 -14.83
CA GLY A 359 9.22 7.97 -14.39
C GLY A 359 9.06 6.79 -15.34
N THR A 360 8.29 6.90 -16.42
CA THR A 360 8.19 5.86 -17.46
C THR A 360 9.00 6.25 -18.70
N VAL A 361 8.97 7.52 -19.08
CA VAL A 361 9.67 8.03 -20.28
C VAL A 361 11.12 8.41 -19.98
N TYR A 362 11.41 8.96 -18.81
CA TYR A 362 12.73 9.49 -18.41
C TYR A 362 13.21 8.93 -17.06
N PRO A 363 13.46 7.60 -16.95
CA PRO A 363 13.86 6.98 -15.70
C PRO A 363 15.18 7.55 -15.14
N ASP A 364 16.13 7.93 -16.00
CA ASP A 364 17.45 8.40 -15.54
C ASP A 364 17.47 9.88 -15.09
N ARG A 365 16.37 10.62 -15.26
CA ARG A 365 16.32 12.07 -15.03
C ARG A 365 15.57 12.41 -13.74
N LEU A 366 16.26 12.25 -12.62
CA LEU A 366 15.76 12.64 -11.29
C LEU A 366 15.47 14.15 -11.18
N ASP A 367 16.12 15.00 -11.98
CA ASP A 367 15.83 16.44 -12.06
C ASP A 367 14.36 16.72 -12.40
N PHE A 368 13.76 15.89 -13.27
CA PHE A 368 12.37 16.04 -13.66
C PHE A 368 11.42 15.63 -12.54
N VAL A 369 11.77 14.60 -11.78
CA VAL A 369 11.03 14.19 -10.58
C VAL A 369 11.03 15.33 -9.56
N ASP A 370 12.20 15.89 -9.24
CA ASP A 370 12.32 16.99 -8.28
C ASP A 370 11.55 18.24 -8.75
N ARG A 371 11.60 18.57 -10.04
CA ARG A 371 10.83 19.68 -10.61
C ARG A 371 9.33 19.48 -10.55
N VAL A 372 8.84 18.24 -10.70
CA VAL A 372 7.41 17.93 -10.49
C VAL A 372 7.03 18.14 -9.03
N LEU A 373 7.88 17.72 -8.08
CA LEU A 373 7.65 17.94 -6.65
C LEU A 373 7.63 19.44 -6.31
N GLU A 374 8.60 20.20 -6.81
CA GLU A 374 8.68 21.66 -6.64
C GLU A 374 7.42 22.37 -7.17
N THR A 375 7.01 22.05 -8.40
CA THR A 375 5.83 22.67 -9.02
C THR A 375 4.53 22.27 -8.33
N CYS A 376 4.42 21.01 -7.88
CA CYS A 376 3.30 20.53 -7.07
C CYS A 376 3.23 21.27 -5.73
N TYR A 377 4.35 21.41 -5.02
CA TYR A 377 4.44 22.16 -3.77
C TYR A 377 3.98 23.61 -3.96
N ASN A 378 4.53 24.31 -4.95
CA ASN A 378 4.19 25.70 -5.23
C ASN A 378 2.70 25.88 -5.61
N ALA A 379 2.11 24.90 -6.31
CA ALA A 379 0.70 24.92 -6.67
C ALA A 379 -0.24 24.68 -5.46
N LEU A 380 0.15 23.77 -4.55
CA LEU A 380 -0.65 23.39 -3.39
C LEU A 380 -0.47 24.37 -2.22
N GLN A 381 0.74 24.88 -1.97
CA GLN A 381 1.04 25.82 -0.90
C GLN A 381 0.21 27.11 -1.02
N ARG A 382 0.01 27.62 -2.24
CA ARG A 382 -0.84 28.79 -2.52
C ARG A 382 -2.29 28.62 -2.04
N ARG A 383 -2.74 27.39 -1.80
CA ARG A 383 -4.11 27.04 -1.40
C ARG A 383 -4.25 26.75 0.09
N GLY A 384 -3.15 26.81 0.85
CA GLY A 384 -3.12 26.50 2.29
C GLY A 384 -2.96 25.01 2.61
N PRO A 385 -2.98 24.63 3.90
CA PRO A 385 -2.85 23.24 4.32
C PRO A 385 -4.03 22.41 3.81
N ILE A 386 -3.72 21.23 3.26
CA ILE A 386 -4.69 20.34 2.64
C ILE A 386 -5.49 19.64 3.74
N ASN A 387 -6.77 19.99 3.89
CA ASN A 387 -7.67 19.35 4.85
C ASN A 387 -8.62 18.33 4.21
N ASP A 388 -8.57 18.19 2.87
CA ASP A 388 -9.39 17.20 2.15
C ASP A 388 -8.67 15.85 2.10
N SER A 389 -9.28 14.83 2.72
CA SER A 389 -8.76 13.46 2.75
C SER A 389 -8.47 12.89 1.36
N LYS A 390 -9.23 13.29 0.33
CA LYS A 390 -8.95 12.83 -1.05
C LYS A 390 -7.65 13.43 -1.60
N ALA A 391 -7.41 14.70 -1.32
CA ALA A 391 -6.21 15.39 -1.77
C ALA A 391 -4.97 14.86 -1.03
N GLU A 392 -5.08 14.61 0.27
CA GLU A 392 -3.99 14.00 1.04
C GLU A 392 -3.60 12.61 0.50
N LYS A 393 -4.58 11.73 0.24
CA LYS A 393 -4.31 10.41 -0.34
C LYS A 393 -3.59 10.51 -1.68
N GLN A 394 -3.94 11.49 -2.50
CA GLN A 394 -3.30 11.70 -3.79
C GLN A 394 -1.87 12.22 -3.65
N VAL A 395 -1.60 13.08 -2.65
CA VAL A 395 -0.23 13.53 -2.33
C VAL A 395 0.61 12.38 -1.78
N VAL A 396 0.04 11.50 -0.94
CA VAL A 396 0.72 10.28 -0.47
C VAL A 396 1.04 9.35 -1.65
N ALA A 397 0.12 9.16 -2.59
CA ALA A 397 0.38 8.39 -3.81
C ALA A 397 1.50 9.02 -4.66
N LEU A 398 1.51 10.36 -4.77
CA LEU A 398 2.56 11.10 -5.47
C LEU A 398 3.94 10.92 -4.82
N LEU A 399 4.04 10.92 -3.49
CA LEU A 399 5.30 10.64 -2.77
C LEU A 399 5.71 9.17 -2.80
N SER A 400 4.75 8.24 -2.89
CA SER A 400 5.01 6.80 -2.93
C SER A 400 5.50 6.32 -4.30
N THR A 401 5.08 6.98 -5.39
CA THR A 401 5.41 6.56 -6.76
C THR A 401 6.93 6.54 -7.04
N PRO A 402 7.73 7.54 -6.65
CA PRO A 402 9.18 7.48 -6.79
C PRO A 402 9.83 6.41 -5.91
N LEU A 403 9.31 6.17 -4.71
CA LEU A 403 9.85 5.15 -3.79
C LEU A 403 9.71 3.73 -4.36
N ASP A 404 8.64 3.44 -5.09
CA ASP A 404 8.44 2.13 -5.71
C ASP A 404 9.33 1.91 -6.96
N LYS A 405 9.76 2.98 -7.63
CA LYS A 405 10.53 2.92 -8.90
C LYS A 405 12.04 3.09 -8.73
N TYR A 406 12.49 3.89 -7.78
CA TYR A 406 13.89 4.27 -7.60
C TYR A 406 14.44 3.79 -6.26
N ASP A 407 15.76 3.83 -6.10
CA ASP A 407 16.37 3.55 -4.80
C ASP A 407 15.96 4.61 -3.78
N ALA A 408 15.44 4.16 -2.63
CA ALA A 408 14.85 5.03 -1.63
C ALA A 408 15.83 6.09 -1.11
N VAL A 409 17.13 5.80 -1.02
CA VAL A 409 18.13 6.78 -0.57
C VAL A 409 18.27 7.94 -1.58
N THR A 410 18.22 7.63 -2.88
CA THR A 410 18.27 8.66 -3.92
C THR A 410 17.03 9.55 -3.94
N VAL A 411 15.85 8.97 -3.68
CA VAL A 411 14.57 9.71 -3.61
C VAL A 411 14.52 10.61 -2.38
N LEU A 412 14.95 10.10 -1.23
CA LEU A 412 14.99 10.89 0.01
C LEU A 412 16.01 12.03 -0.04
N GLY A 413 17.03 11.91 -0.91
CA GLY A 413 18.00 12.96 -1.18
C GLY A 413 17.49 14.11 -2.08
N LEU A 414 16.26 14.03 -2.61
CA LEU A 414 15.68 15.09 -3.43
C LEU A 414 15.36 16.34 -2.61
N ALA A 415 15.71 17.52 -3.14
CA ALA A 415 15.62 18.78 -2.41
C ALA A 415 14.18 19.17 -2.04
N HIS A 416 13.21 18.87 -2.89
CA HIS A 416 11.81 19.30 -2.70
C HIS A 416 10.90 18.22 -2.10
N TYR A 417 11.43 17.01 -1.86
CA TYR A 417 10.67 15.94 -1.21
C TYR A 417 10.23 16.30 0.23
N PRO A 418 11.11 16.86 1.10
CA PRO A 418 10.69 17.35 2.42
C PRO A 418 9.59 18.41 2.35
N SER A 419 9.68 19.34 1.40
CA SER A 419 8.72 20.44 1.26
C SER A 419 7.30 19.94 0.98
N VAL A 420 7.15 18.93 0.11
CA VAL A 420 5.83 18.33 -0.16
C VAL A 420 5.29 17.57 1.06
N MET A 421 6.16 16.89 1.81
CA MET A 421 5.77 16.19 3.03
C MET A 421 5.27 17.16 4.12
N GLU A 422 5.81 18.37 4.21
CA GLU A 422 5.35 19.39 5.17
C GLU A 422 3.87 19.77 4.99
N LEU A 423 3.35 19.70 3.77
CA LEU A 423 1.95 20.04 3.43
C LEU A 423 0.92 19.05 4.02
N LEU A 424 1.35 17.85 4.44
CA LEU A 424 0.49 16.79 4.96
C LEU A 424 0.16 16.97 6.45
N GLN A 425 -1.02 16.51 6.86
CA GLN A 425 -1.35 16.38 8.28
C GLN A 425 -0.51 15.28 8.96
N PRO A 426 -0.32 15.34 10.30
CA PRO A 426 0.51 14.36 11.02
C PRO A 426 0.12 12.89 10.77
N ARG A 427 -1.18 12.60 10.65
CA ARG A 427 -1.69 11.26 10.32
C ARG A 427 -1.16 10.73 9.00
N MET A 428 -1.18 11.55 7.95
CA MET A 428 -0.73 11.16 6.62
C MET A 428 0.80 11.16 6.52
N LYS A 429 1.48 12.01 7.32
CA LYS A 429 2.94 11.94 7.49
C LYS A 429 3.38 10.60 8.09
N ARG A 430 2.62 10.04 9.05
CA ARG A 430 2.83 8.68 9.58
C ARG A 430 2.72 7.65 8.45
N GLU A 431 1.67 7.71 7.63
CA GLU A 431 1.47 6.75 6.53
C GLU A 431 2.62 6.77 5.51
N VAL A 432 3.09 7.96 5.11
CA VAL A 432 4.25 8.11 4.22
C VAL A 432 5.52 7.57 4.89
N ALA A 433 5.75 7.87 6.17
CA ALA A 433 6.90 7.36 6.92
C ALA A 433 6.89 5.82 7.01
N THR A 434 5.73 5.22 7.29
CA THR A 434 5.56 3.76 7.31
C THR A 434 5.87 3.17 5.94
N ARG A 435 5.40 3.80 4.86
CA ARG A 435 5.67 3.36 3.49
C ARG A 435 7.17 3.43 3.15
N ILE A 436 7.86 4.53 3.52
CA ILE A 436 9.31 4.68 3.34
C ILE A 436 10.05 3.51 4.01
N VAL A 437 9.74 3.20 5.27
CA VAL A 437 10.39 2.11 6.01
C VAL A 437 10.09 0.75 5.38
N GLN A 438 8.84 0.49 4.99
CA GLN A 438 8.47 -0.76 4.32
C GLN A 438 9.20 -0.95 2.99
N THR A 439 9.30 0.10 2.17
CA THR A 439 10.01 0.04 0.88
C THR A 439 11.51 -0.19 1.09
N LEU A 440 12.14 0.50 2.06
CA LEU A 440 13.54 0.25 2.44
C LEU A 440 13.78 -1.20 2.89
N LEU A 441 12.87 -1.73 3.73
CA LEU A 441 12.95 -3.11 4.21
C LEU A 441 12.71 -4.14 3.10
N ALA A 442 11.82 -3.86 2.15
CA ALA A 442 11.51 -4.74 1.03
C ALA A 442 12.63 -4.77 -0.02
N ALA A 443 13.23 -3.62 -0.31
CA ALA A 443 14.38 -3.51 -1.21
C ALA A 443 15.67 -4.06 -0.58
N GLY A 444 15.75 -4.10 0.75
CA GLY A 444 16.96 -4.51 1.46
C GLY A 444 18.09 -3.47 1.39
N THR A 445 17.75 -2.21 1.07
CA THR A 445 18.73 -1.12 0.97
C THR A 445 19.40 -0.89 2.32
N GLN A 446 20.74 -0.97 2.35
CA GLN A 446 21.52 -0.72 3.55
C GLN A 446 21.77 0.77 3.73
N VAL A 447 21.50 1.28 4.93
CA VAL A 447 21.89 2.64 5.32
C VAL A 447 23.33 2.56 5.78
N THR A 448 24.24 3.28 5.10
CA THR A 448 25.70 3.07 5.23
C THR A 448 26.45 4.24 5.85
N THR A 449 25.86 5.43 5.87
CA THR A 449 26.50 6.65 6.39
C THR A 449 25.67 7.33 7.47
N VAL A 450 26.32 8.12 8.33
CA VAL A 450 25.66 8.89 9.39
C VAL A 450 24.69 9.92 8.79
N ASP A 451 25.06 10.57 7.68
CA ASP A 451 24.20 11.56 7.01
C ASP A 451 22.90 10.92 6.47
N GLN A 452 22.98 9.68 5.95
CA GLN A 452 21.80 8.95 5.51
C GLN A 452 20.89 8.58 6.71
N VAL A 453 21.48 8.29 7.87
CA VAL A 453 20.71 8.06 9.11
C VAL A 453 19.98 9.33 9.52
N GLU A 454 20.68 10.46 9.64
CA GLU A 454 20.04 11.74 10.01
C GLU A 454 18.93 12.14 9.02
N MET A 455 19.20 11.99 7.72
CA MET A 455 18.21 12.22 6.68
C MET A 455 16.98 11.31 6.87
N LEU A 456 17.18 9.99 7.01
CA LEU A 456 16.08 9.04 7.17
C LEU A 456 15.25 9.35 8.43
N PHE A 457 15.92 9.60 9.57
CA PHE A 457 15.27 9.92 10.83
C PHE A 457 14.45 11.21 10.76
N SER A 458 14.87 12.21 9.97
CA SER A 458 14.05 13.40 9.72
C SER A 458 12.69 13.06 9.09
N PHE A 459 12.63 12.10 8.17
CA PHE A 459 11.38 11.68 7.52
C PHE A 459 10.53 10.75 8.37
N ILE A 460 11.14 9.90 9.19
CA ILE A 460 10.44 8.96 10.08
C ILE A 460 10.13 9.53 11.46
N THR A 461 10.36 10.83 11.67
CA THR A 461 10.00 11.56 12.91
C THR A 461 8.60 11.19 13.44
N PRO A 462 7.52 11.09 12.63
CA PRO A 462 6.19 10.73 13.13
C PRO A 462 6.08 9.30 13.71
N LEU A 463 7.00 8.39 13.36
CA LEU A 463 7.06 7.03 13.90
C LEU A 463 7.92 6.95 15.16
N VAL A 464 8.92 7.83 15.25
CA VAL A 464 9.92 7.86 16.32
C VAL A 464 9.44 8.71 17.48
N GLN A 465 8.87 9.88 17.22
CA GLN A 465 8.46 10.87 18.21
C GLN A 465 6.95 10.93 18.36
N ASP A 466 6.52 11.28 19.56
CA ASP A 466 5.12 11.59 19.79
C ASP A 466 4.80 13.00 19.26
N VAL A 467 4.08 13.05 18.14
CA VAL A 467 3.61 14.30 17.54
C VAL A 467 2.23 14.65 18.10
N GLU A 468 2.06 15.90 18.52
CA GLU A 468 0.76 16.42 19.01
C GLU A 468 -0.35 16.16 17.98
N GLY A 469 -1.45 15.54 18.44
CA GLY A 469 -2.61 15.18 17.61
C GLY A 469 -2.62 13.74 17.07
N LEU A 470 -1.50 12.99 17.16
CA LEU A 470 -1.45 11.55 16.85
C LEU A 470 -1.68 10.67 18.08
N GLN A 471 -1.31 11.14 19.28
CA GLN A 471 -1.37 10.34 20.52
C GLN A 471 -2.78 9.83 20.86
N ASP A 472 -3.83 10.62 20.57
CA ASP A 472 -5.22 10.23 20.85
C ASP A 472 -5.82 9.28 19.79
N LEU A 473 -5.11 9.05 18.68
CA LEU A 473 -5.59 8.28 17.53
C LEU A 473 -4.92 6.90 17.39
N LEU A 474 -3.88 6.63 18.18
CA LEU A 474 -3.08 5.40 18.08
C LEU A 474 -3.34 4.48 19.27
N ASP A 475 -3.72 3.25 18.97
CA ASP A 475 -3.83 2.20 19.99
C ASP A 475 -2.45 1.56 20.28
N GLU A 476 -2.32 0.79 21.37
CA GLU A 476 -1.05 0.13 21.70
C GLU A 476 -0.59 -0.86 20.61
N GLU A 477 -1.51 -1.46 19.86
CA GLU A 477 -1.22 -2.36 18.74
C GLU A 477 -0.59 -1.60 17.57
N ASP A 478 -1.15 -0.44 17.19
CA ASP A 478 -0.61 0.44 16.15
C ASP A 478 0.82 0.88 16.45
N ILE A 479 1.07 1.26 17.71
CA ILE A 479 2.40 1.64 18.17
C ILE A 479 3.34 0.44 18.09
N SER A 480 2.90 -0.74 18.50
CA SER A 480 3.70 -1.96 18.44
C SER A 480 4.10 -2.33 17.01
N GLU A 481 3.19 -2.22 16.04
CA GLU A 481 3.48 -2.46 14.63
C GLU A 481 4.52 -1.47 14.07
N ASP A 482 4.35 -0.17 14.36
CA ASP A 482 5.30 0.86 13.97
C ASP A 482 6.69 0.58 14.56
N GLN A 483 6.75 0.24 15.85
CA GLN A 483 8.02 -0.04 16.52
C GLN A 483 8.67 -1.34 16.01
N GLN A 484 7.89 -2.34 15.59
CA GLN A 484 8.41 -3.55 14.98
C GLN A 484 9.08 -3.26 13.62
N LEU A 485 8.55 -2.33 12.84
CA LEU A 485 9.18 -1.86 11.61
C LEU A 485 10.50 -1.13 11.89
N LEU A 486 10.51 -0.25 12.90
CA LEU A 486 11.73 0.44 13.34
C LEU A 486 12.79 -0.53 13.87
N ALA A 487 12.39 -1.56 14.63
CA ALA A 487 13.29 -2.60 15.11
C ALA A 487 13.97 -3.35 13.95
N ARG A 488 13.23 -3.64 12.87
CA ARG A 488 13.79 -4.23 11.64
C ARG A 488 14.73 -3.25 10.92
N LEU A 489 14.37 -1.97 10.87
CA LEU A 489 15.19 -0.93 10.24
C LEU A 489 16.58 -0.83 10.89
N VAL A 490 16.66 -0.93 12.22
CA VAL A 490 17.93 -0.92 12.97
C VAL A 490 18.90 -2.01 12.48
N HIS A 491 18.40 -3.18 12.06
CA HIS A 491 19.25 -4.25 11.53
C HIS A 491 19.80 -3.98 10.12
N ASN A 492 19.14 -3.11 9.35
CA ASN A 492 19.59 -2.66 8.02
C ASN A 492 20.58 -1.49 8.09
N MET A 493 20.79 -0.91 9.27
CA MET A 493 21.80 0.13 9.52
C MET A 493 23.17 -0.52 9.73
N GLN A 494 23.93 -0.68 8.65
CA GLN A 494 25.27 -1.26 8.66
C GLN A 494 26.23 -0.37 7.90
N ALA A 495 27.29 0.08 8.59
CA ALA A 495 28.33 0.90 8.00
C ALA A 495 29.00 0.20 6.81
N GLY A 496 29.20 0.95 5.73
CA GLY A 496 29.85 0.47 4.51
C GLY A 496 31.26 -0.05 4.81
N GLY A 497 31.61 -1.21 4.23
CA GLY A 497 32.93 -1.81 4.42
C GLY A 497 33.20 -2.42 5.81
N GLY A 498 32.20 -2.45 6.69
CA GLY A 498 32.34 -3.04 8.03
C GLY A 498 33.10 -2.14 9.02
N ASP A 499 33.20 -0.85 8.75
CA ASP A 499 33.84 0.13 9.64
C ASP A 499 33.09 0.22 10.98
N THR A 500 33.80 -0.11 12.06
CA THR A 500 33.24 -0.10 13.42
C THR A 500 33.06 1.32 13.96
N ASP A 501 33.88 2.27 13.52
CA ASP A 501 33.83 3.65 14.03
C ASP A 501 32.65 4.41 13.37
N ALA A 502 32.43 4.24 12.07
CA ALA A 502 31.23 4.73 11.39
C ALA A 502 29.94 4.10 11.96
N GLN A 503 29.96 2.80 12.28
CA GLN A 503 28.83 2.13 12.92
C GLN A 503 28.51 2.75 14.29
N HIS A 504 29.53 3.11 15.08
CA HIS A 504 29.31 3.80 16.35
C HIS A 504 28.59 5.13 16.15
N GLY A 505 29.05 5.96 15.19
CA GLY A 505 28.41 7.24 14.87
C GLY A 505 26.94 7.07 14.46
N MET A 506 26.62 6.06 13.65
CA MET A 506 25.25 5.77 13.22
C MET A 506 24.34 5.32 14.37
N VAL A 507 24.84 4.45 15.26
CA VAL A 507 24.07 3.97 16.42
C VAL A 507 23.82 5.11 17.42
N VAL A 508 24.81 5.99 17.64
CA VAL A 508 24.67 7.19 18.50
C VAL A 508 23.61 8.14 17.92
N ALA A 509 23.65 8.39 16.61
CA ALA A 509 22.65 9.22 15.94
C ALA A 509 21.23 8.63 16.09
N ALA A 510 21.07 7.32 15.85
CA ALA A 510 19.79 6.63 16.03
C ALA A 510 19.30 6.67 17.48
N GLN A 511 20.19 6.46 18.46
CA GLN A 511 19.86 6.53 19.88
C GLN A 511 19.30 7.90 20.25
N ARG A 512 19.96 8.98 19.81
CA ARG A 512 19.53 10.36 20.07
C ARG A 512 18.10 10.63 19.57
N HIS A 513 17.73 10.05 18.44
CA HIS A 513 16.38 10.17 17.89
C HIS A 513 15.37 9.30 18.65
N PHE A 514 15.70 8.04 18.96
CA PHE A 514 14.81 7.14 19.71
C PHE A 514 14.49 7.62 21.13
N LEU A 515 15.43 8.30 21.79
CA LEU A 515 15.20 8.89 23.13
C LEU A 515 14.14 9.99 23.14
N GLN A 516 13.78 10.56 21.99
CA GLN A 516 12.73 11.56 21.86
C GLN A 516 11.32 10.92 21.74
N GLY A 517 11.23 9.59 21.69
CA GLY A 517 9.99 8.85 21.41
C GLY A 517 9.05 8.56 22.57
N GLY A 518 9.39 8.99 23.77
CA GLY A 518 8.56 8.77 24.96
C GLY A 518 8.51 7.31 25.44
N PRO A 519 7.86 7.04 26.57
CA PRO A 519 7.98 5.77 27.30
C PRO A 519 7.37 4.57 26.55
N GLN A 520 6.29 4.77 25.78
CA GLN A 520 5.60 3.68 25.09
C GLN A 520 6.35 3.15 23.86
N ARG A 521 7.19 3.98 23.22
CA ARG A 521 7.97 3.60 22.02
C ARG A 521 9.35 3.08 22.40
N ILE A 522 10.00 3.74 23.36
CA ILE A 522 11.34 3.39 23.88
C ILE A 522 11.44 1.92 24.32
N ARG A 523 10.38 1.36 24.90
CA ARG A 523 10.31 -0.05 25.32
C ARG A 523 10.60 -1.06 24.19
N HIS A 524 10.32 -0.69 22.94
CA HIS A 524 10.43 -1.57 21.78
C HIS A 524 11.64 -1.27 20.89
N THR A 525 12.14 -0.03 20.85
CA THR A 525 13.21 0.39 19.93
C THR A 525 14.61 0.32 20.53
N LEU A 526 14.76 0.58 21.83
CA LEU A 526 16.07 0.53 22.48
C LEU A 526 16.67 -0.89 22.57
N PRO A 527 15.90 -1.98 22.84
CA PRO A 527 16.50 -3.31 22.89
C PRO A 527 17.12 -3.75 21.55
N PRO A 528 16.45 -3.63 20.38
CA PRO A 528 17.07 -3.91 19.08
C PRO A 528 18.35 -3.09 18.82
N LEU A 529 18.35 -1.80 19.19
CA LEU A 529 19.53 -0.95 19.09
C LEU A 529 20.68 -1.47 19.95
N ALA A 530 20.39 -1.87 21.18
CA ALA A 530 21.38 -2.42 22.09
C ALA A 530 21.93 -3.77 21.61
N PHE A 531 21.08 -4.65 21.05
CA PHE A 531 21.56 -5.90 20.44
C PHE A 531 22.41 -5.67 19.19
N SER A 532 22.06 -4.68 18.36
CA SER A 532 22.89 -4.26 17.22
C SER A 532 24.25 -3.73 17.69
N ALA A 533 24.27 -2.89 18.74
CA ALA A 533 25.49 -2.42 19.37
C ALA A 533 26.32 -3.58 19.93
N LEU A 534 25.73 -4.52 20.69
CA LEU A 534 26.42 -5.71 21.22
C LEU A 534 27.03 -6.59 20.11
N ALA A 535 26.34 -6.79 18.99
CA ALA A 535 26.88 -7.51 17.84
C ALA A 535 28.12 -6.79 17.24
N THR A 536 28.14 -5.46 17.30
CA THR A 536 29.29 -4.66 16.87
C THR A 536 30.43 -4.73 17.88
N VAL A 537 30.12 -4.68 19.17
CA VAL A 537 31.10 -4.82 20.27
C VAL A 537 31.85 -6.14 20.20
N ARG A 538 31.18 -7.26 19.88
CA ARG A 538 31.84 -8.55 19.64
C ARG A 538 32.95 -8.47 18.59
N ARG A 539 32.69 -7.76 17.49
CA ARG A 539 33.66 -7.58 16.40
C ARG A 539 34.81 -6.67 16.83
N VAL A 540 34.50 -5.58 17.55
CA VAL A 540 35.51 -4.65 18.10
C VAL A 540 36.40 -5.36 19.11
N ALA A 541 35.84 -6.13 20.04
CA ALA A 541 36.58 -6.89 21.04
C ALA A 541 37.48 -7.95 20.40
N ALA A 542 36.98 -8.71 19.41
CA ALA A 542 37.80 -9.66 18.65
C ALA A 542 38.94 -8.96 17.89
N ALA A 543 38.69 -7.78 17.30
CA ALA A 543 39.71 -6.99 16.62
C ALA A 543 40.78 -6.46 17.59
N GLN A 544 40.38 -6.03 18.80
CA GLN A 544 41.30 -5.57 19.85
C GLN A 544 42.16 -6.70 20.40
N GLN A 545 41.59 -7.88 20.62
CA GLN A 545 42.35 -9.08 21.00
C GLN A 545 43.32 -9.52 19.90
N GLY A 546 42.99 -9.25 18.63
CA GLY A 546 43.86 -9.45 17.46
C GLY A 546 44.91 -8.37 17.23
N GLY A 547 45.02 -7.35 18.10
CA GLY A 547 46.06 -6.31 18.05
C GLY A 547 45.68 -5.04 17.27
N SER A 548 44.43 -4.89 16.82
CA SER A 548 43.93 -3.66 16.20
C SER A 548 43.48 -2.64 17.26
N THR A 549 43.81 -1.37 17.08
CA THR A 549 43.34 -0.26 17.92
C THR A 549 42.29 0.57 17.17
N PRO A 550 40.99 0.21 17.25
CA PRO A 550 39.91 1.06 16.72
C PRO A 550 39.88 2.39 17.47
N GLN A 551 39.42 3.47 16.83
CA GLN A 551 39.35 4.78 17.47
C GLN A 551 38.31 4.78 18.61
N VAL A 552 37.20 4.08 18.40
CA VAL A 552 36.20 3.83 19.44
C VAL A 552 36.44 2.45 20.05
N GLY A 553 37.04 2.45 21.25
CA GLY A 553 37.26 1.22 22.00
C GLY A 553 35.98 0.65 22.63
N CYS A 554 36.05 -0.60 23.11
CA CYS A 554 34.94 -1.27 23.80
C CYS A 554 34.34 -0.45 24.96
N ALA A 555 35.14 0.32 25.68
CA ALA A 555 34.65 1.15 26.80
C ALA A 555 33.59 2.17 26.36
N ALA A 556 33.76 2.85 25.23
CA ALA A 556 32.79 3.82 24.72
C ALA A 556 31.47 3.15 24.31
N TRP A 557 31.55 1.96 23.71
CA TRP A 557 30.36 1.17 23.39
C TRP A 557 29.60 0.71 24.63
N TYR A 558 30.28 0.30 25.70
CA TYR A 558 29.60 -0.05 26.95
C TYR A 558 29.04 1.17 27.67
N GLN A 559 29.66 2.34 27.57
CA GLN A 559 29.06 3.60 28.05
C GLN A 559 27.75 3.91 27.32
N LEU A 560 27.72 3.74 25.99
CA LEU A 560 26.51 3.89 25.18
C LEU A 560 25.42 2.89 25.58
N LEU A 561 25.78 1.62 25.80
CA LEU A 561 24.87 0.57 26.26
C LEU A 561 24.34 0.86 27.66
N HIS A 562 25.18 1.38 28.56
CA HIS A 562 24.78 1.80 29.90
C HIS A 562 23.74 2.92 29.83
N GLN A 563 24.00 3.97 29.05
CA GLN A 563 23.01 5.03 28.83
C GLN A 563 21.69 4.48 28.28
N THR A 564 21.76 3.60 27.27
CA THR A 564 20.56 2.97 26.68
C THR A 564 19.75 2.17 27.71
N ALA A 565 20.44 1.38 28.54
CA ALA A 565 19.79 0.55 29.56
C ALA A 565 19.23 1.38 30.73
N THR A 566 19.92 2.45 31.14
CA THR A 566 19.43 3.39 32.16
C THR A 566 18.18 4.13 31.68
N GLU A 567 18.15 4.57 30.42
CA GLU A 567 16.96 5.21 29.85
C GLU A 567 15.80 4.22 29.70
N LEU A 568 16.07 2.95 29.35
CA LEU A 568 15.04 1.91 29.36
C LEU A 568 14.51 1.63 30.77
N ALA A 569 15.35 1.77 31.79
CA ALA A 569 14.99 1.59 33.19
C ALA A 569 14.12 2.72 33.77
N SER A 570 14.18 3.93 33.18
CA SER A 570 13.31 5.04 33.59
C SER A 570 11.85 4.84 33.15
N VAL A 571 11.61 3.94 32.20
CA VAL A 571 10.31 3.55 31.65
C VAL A 571 9.74 2.36 32.44
N PRO A 572 8.41 2.14 32.50
CA PRO A 572 7.79 0.96 33.13
C PRO A 572 8.06 -0.35 32.36
N ALA A 573 9.33 -0.70 32.14
CA ALA A 573 9.83 -1.88 31.47
C ALA A 573 11.01 -2.51 32.27
N ALA A 574 10.89 -2.53 33.60
CA ALA A 574 11.96 -2.91 34.52
C ALA A 574 12.54 -4.32 34.26
N GLU A 575 11.71 -5.30 33.91
CA GLU A 575 12.17 -6.66 33.58
C GLU A 575 13.07 -6.67 32.33
N LEU A 576 12.70 -5.91 31.30
CA LEU A 576 13.45 -5.83 30.04
C LEU A 576 14.77 -5.08 30.25
N ALA A 577 14.74 -3.98 31.01
CA ALA A 577 15.94 -3.24 31.38
C ALA A 577 16.91 -4.13 32.16
N LEU A 578 16.43 -4.90 33.14
CA LEU A 578 17.23 -5.83 33.92
C LEU A 578 17.90 -6.89 33.04
N GLN A 579 17.15 -7.52 32.12
CA GLN A 579 17.73 -8.49 31.19
C GLN A 579 18.78 -7.86 30.26
N LEU A 580 18.57 -6.61 29.85
CA LEU A 580 19.55 -5.88 29.05
C LEU A 580 20.83 -5.60 29.84
N PHE A 581 20.72 -5.11 31.08
CA PHE A 581 21.86 -4.92 31.98
C PHE A 581 22.66 -6.21 32.18
N LEU A 582 21.98 -7.33 32.42
CA LEU A 582 22.62 -8.63 32.58
C LEU A 582 23.32 -9.11 31.30
N THR A 583 22.70 -8.92 30.14
CA THR A 583 23.30 -9.27 28.84
C THR A 583 24.55 -8.42 28.56
N CYS A 584 24.49 -7.13 28.85
CA CYS A 584 25.63 -6.22 28.76
C CYS A 584 26.74 -6.60 29.74
N ALA A 585 26.42 -6.96 30.98
CA ALA A 585 27.37 -7.42 31.98
C ALA A 585 28.09 -8.71 31.53
N HIS A 586 27.35 -9.66 30.95
CA HIS A 586 27.93 -10.89 30.42
C HIS A 586 28.87 -10.63 29.24
N SER A 587 28.47 -9.79 28.28
CA SER A 587 29.32 -9.38 27.17
C SER A 587 30.59 -8.66 27.66
N ALA A 588 30.44 -7.72 28.61
CA ALA A 588 31.58 -7.00 29.19
C ALA A 588 32.59 -7.93 29.88
N SER A 589 32.09 -8.97 30.56
CA SER A 589 32.93 -10.00 31.20
C SER A 589 33.64 -10.87 30.17
N GLU A 590 32.91 -11.49 29.26
CA GLU A 590 33.44 -12.59 28.44
C GLU A 590 34.07 -12.15 27.12
N GLU A 591 33.59 -11.05 26.54
CA GLU A 591 34.04 -10.57 25.24
C GLU A 591 35.11 -9.49 25.40
N ALA A 592 34.91 -8.52 26.30
CA ALA A 592 35.82 -7.39 26.48
C ALA A 592 36.76 -7.49 27.71
N ALA A 593 36.50 -8.45 28.63
CA ALA A 593 37.23 -8.62 29.88
C ALA A 593 37.33 -7.33 30.74
N LEU A 594 36.26 -6.52 30.76
CA LEU A 594 36.17 -5.28 31.53
C LEU A 594 35.45 -5.53 32.87
N GLU A 595 36.23 -5.80 33.91
CA GLU A 595 35.72 -6.12 35.27
C GLU A 595 34.87 -4.99 35.87
N VAL A 596 35.40 -3.76 35.91
CA VAL A 596 34.72 -2.60 36.52
C VAL A 596 33.36 -2.33 35.84
N THR A 597 33.33 -2.32 34.51
CA THR A 597 32.11 -2.08 33.74
C THR A 597 31.08 -3.19 33.94
N ALA A 598 31.52 -4.45 33.99
CA ALA A 598 30.62 -5.58 34.30
C ALA A 598 30.05 -5.47 35.72
N TYR A 599 30.86 -5.05 36.69
CA TYR A 599 30.44 -4.87 38.08
C TYR A 599 29.39 -3.75 38.20
N GLU A 600 29.62 -2.60 37.55
CA GLU A 600 28.67 -1.48 37.48
C GLU A 600 27.30 -1.92 36.92
N PHE A 601 27.27 -2.71 35.84
CA PHE A 601 26.03 -3.24 35.29
C PHE A 601 25.28 -4.15 36.26
N PHE A 602 25.97 -4.98 37.05
CA PHE A 602 25.33 -5.79 38.08
C PHE A 602 24.80 -4.93 39.23
N GLU A 603 25.50 -3.88 39.64
CA GLU A 603 24.98 -2.97 40.67
C GLU A 603 23.68 -2.29 40.22
N GLN A 604 23.63 -1.78 38.99
CA GLN A 604 22.40 -1.21 38.42
C GLN A 604 21.28 -2.25 38.33
N ALA A 605 21.58 -3.49 37.93
CA ALA A 605 20.59 -4.57 37.90
C ALA A 605 20.04 -4.90 39.30
N PHE A 606 20.86 -4.86 40.35
CA PHE A 606 20.41 -5.05 41.73
C PHE A 606 19.54 -3.88 42.24
N VAL A 607 19.89 -2.64 41.89
CA VAL A 607 19.06 -1.46 42.22
C VAL A 607 17.68 -1.60 41.59
N LEU A 608 17.61 -1.97 40.30
CA LEU A 608 16.33 -2.17 39.61
C LEU A 608 15.50 -3.31 40.20
N TYR A 609 16.17 -4.38 40.61
CA TYR A 609 15.51 -5.48 41.31
C TYR A 609 14.86 -5.02 42.63
N GLU A 610 15.51 -4.14 43.39
CA GLU A 610 14.96 -3.64 44.66
C GLU A 610 13.84 -2.61 44.49
N GLU A 611 13.99 -1.68 43.54
CA GLU A 611 13.12 -0.51 43.46
C GLU A 611 11.91 -0.70 42.54
N SER A 612 12.06 -1.52 41.48
CA SER A 612 11.15 -1.46 40.31
C SER A 612 10.42 -2.76 39.98
N ILE A 613 10.68 -3.88 40.69
CA ILE A 613 10.00 -5.17 40.45
C ILE A 613 9.01 -5.46 41.59
N PRO A 614 7.70 -5.21 41.41
CA PRO A 614 6.71 -5.37 42.49
C PRO A 614 6.09 -6.78 42.58
N ASP A 615 6.14 -7.59 41.52
CA ASP A 615 5.49 -8.91 41.48
C ASP A 615 6.43 -10.02 41.97
N SER A 616 5.98 -10.78 42.98
CA SER A 616 6.70 -11.92 43.56
C SER A 616 7.10 -12.98 42.55
N ARG A 617 6.33 -13.20 41.47
CA ARG A 617 6.75 -14.16 40.41
C ARG A 617 7.86 -13.60 39.54
N GLN A 618 7.83 -12.30 39.26
CA GLN A 618 8.87 -11.61 38.48
C GLN A 618 10.17 -11.48 39.29
N GLU A 619 10.10 -11.23 40.60
CA GLU A 619 11.26 -11.24 41.50
C GLU A 619 12.03 -12.56 41.41
N VAL A 620 11.34 -13.71 41.47
CA VAL A 620 11.99 -15.02 41.37
C VAL A 620 12.71 -15.20 40.04
N ARG A 621 12.07 -14.82 38.92
CA ARG A 621 12.65 -14.92 37.57
C ARG A 621 13.84 -13.99 37.38
N ALA A 622 13.73 -12.75 37.84
CA ALA A 622 14.79 -11.77 37.78
C ALA A 622 16.01 -12.23 38.59
N LEU A 623 15.79 -12.72 39.82
CA LEU A 623 16.85 -13.23 40.67
C LEU A 623 17.53 -14.47 40.07
N GLN A 624 16.76 -15.40 39.51
CA GLN A 624 17.31 -16.55 38.77
C GLN A 624 18.15 -16.11 37.56
N SER A 625 17.73 -15.07 36.84
CA SER A 625 18.47 -14.51 35.71
C SER A 625 19.78 -13.85 36.16
N ILE A 626 19.77 -13.10 37.27
CA ILE A 626 20.97 -12.51 37.88
C ILE A 626 21.95 -13.62 38.27
N ILE A 627 21.48 -14.64 39.00
CA ILE A 627 22.31 -15.77 39.45
C ILE A 627 22.90 -16.54 38.26
N GLY A 628 22.07 -16.86 37.26
CA GLY A 628 22.49 -17.58 36.06
C GLY A 628 23.54 -16.82 35.27
N THR A 629 23.38 -15.50 35.14
CA THR A 629 24.33 -14.63 34.44
C THR A 629 25.63 -14.49 35.22
N LEU A 630 25.57 -14.21 36.52
CA LEU A 630 26.75 -14.10 37.39
C LEU A 630 27.57 -15.40 37.42
N ASN A 631 26.91 -16.57 37.35
CA ASN A 631 27.59 -17.84 37.25
C ASN A 631 28.40 -18.00 35.94
N ARG A 632 27.96 -17.36 34.86
CA ARG A 632 28.62 -17.40 33.55
C ARG A 632 29.71 -16.33 33.37
N CYS A 633 29.85 -15.40 34.31
CA CYS A 633 30.90 -14.39 34.28
C CYS A 633 32.16 -14.88 35.03
N TYR A 634 33.31 -14.87 34.36
CA TYR A 634 34.60 -15.32 34.92
C TYR A 634 35.60 -14.18 35.15
N VAL A 635 35.26 -12.94 34.78
CA VAL A 635 36.18 -11.80 34.86
C VAL A 635 36.44 -11.33 36.29
N PHE A 636 35.48 -11.52 37.20
CA PHE A 636 35.53 -10.94 38.55
C PHE A 636 36.61 -11.55 39.45
N GLY A 637 37.30 -10.70 40.18
CA GLY A 637 38.16 -11.03 41.30
C GLY A 637 37.39 -11.67 42.46
N ALA A 638 38.13 -12.25 43.41
CA ALA A 638 37.55 -13.00 44.53
C ALA A 638 36.66 -12.11 45.41
N ASP A 639 37.07 -10.86 45.65
CA ASP A 639 36.37 -9.94 46.55
C ASP A 639 35.09 -9.37 45.93
N GLU A 640 35.17 -8.89 44.68
CA GLU A 640 34.02 -8.35 43.95
C GLU A 640 32.94 -9.43 43.72
N ARG A 641 33.37 -10.63 43.33
CA ARG A 641 32.45 -11.76 43.16
C ARG A 641 31.81 -12.17 44.48
N ALA A 642 32.56 -12.20 45.57
CA ALA A 642 32.02 -12.51 46.89
C ALA A 642 30.96 -11.48 47.31
N ALA A 643 31.19 -10.19 47.04
CA ALA A 643 30.23 -9.12 47.29
C ALA A 643 28.92 -9.32 46.50
N LEU A 644 29.01 -9.56 45.18
CA LEU A 644 27.83 -9.81 44.33
C LEU A 644 27.07 -11.09 44.73
N ALA A 645 27.80 -12.18 45.05
CA ALA A 645 27.20 -13.43 45.50
C ALA A 645 26.51 -13.29 46.87
N HIS A 646 27.09 -12.49 47.77
CA HIS A 646 26.49 -12.17 49.06
C HIS A 646 25.20 -11.33 48.89
N LYS A 647 25.23 -10.31 48.01
CA LYS A 647 24.04 -9.52 47.65
C LYS A 647 22.93 -10.43 47.11
N ALA A 648 23.22 -11.26 46.09
CA ALA A 648 22.27 -12.23 45.52
C ALA A 648 21.70 -13.18 46.59
N SER A 649 22.55 -13.74 47.44
CA SER A 649 22.14 -14.63 48.54
C SER A 649 21.24 -13.93 49.57
N SER A 650 21.48 -12.64 49.82
CA SER A 650 20.62 -11.85 50.70
C SER A 650 19.22 -11.66 50.12
N TYR A 651 19.09 -11.49 48.81
CA TYR A 651 17.78 -11.38 48.15
C TYR A 651 17.00 -12.69 48.16
N CYS A 652 17.68 -13.84 48.04
CA CYS A 652 17.01 -15.13 48.19
C CYS A 652 16.28 -15.25 49.54
N ALA A 653 16.82 -14.68 50.62
CA ALA A 653 16.21 -14.70 51.94
C ALA A 653 15.02 -13.73 52.08
N LYS A 654 14.92 -12.71 51.21
CA LYS A 654 13.86 -11.69 51.22
C LYS A 654 12.61 -12.12 50.42
N LEU A 655 12.67 -13.17 49.61
CA LEU A 655 11.53 -13.67 48.83
C LEU A 655 10.36 -14.06 49.76
N LEU A 656 9.11 -13.91 49.31
CA LEU A 656 7.94 -14.17 50.17
C LEU A 656 7.66 -15.66 50.41
N LYS A 657 7.80 -16.50 49.38
CA LYS A 657 7.48 -17.93 49.45
C LYS A 657 8.70 -18.75 49.83
N ARG A 658 8.57 -19.60 50.87
CA ARG A 658 9.66 -20.48 51.32
C ARG A 658 10.09 -21.51 50.27
N THR A 659 9.19 -21.93 49.39
CA THR A 659 9.51 -22.81 48.25
C THR A 659 10.52 -22.14 47.32
N ASP A 660 10.25 -20.88 46.98
CA ASP A 660 11.03 -20.11 46.03
C ASP A 660 12.35 -19.64 46.67
N GLN A 661 12.33 -19.31 47.97
CA GLN A 661 13.54 -19.09 48.78
C GLN A 661 14.48 -20.31 48.72
N CYS A 662 13.94 -21.52 48.88
CA CYS A 662 14.73 -22.75 48.85
C CYS A 662 15.37 -22.96 47.48
N GLN A 663 14.59 -22.84 46.40
CA GLN A 663 15.08 -23.00 45.03
C GLN A 663 16.12 -21.92 44.65
N ALA A 664 15.90 -20.66 45.06
CA ALA A 664 16.87 -19.59 44.82
C ALA A 664 18.18 -19.81 45.60
N LEU A 665 18.12 -20.29 46.85
CA LEU A 665 19.31 -20.65 47.63
C LEU A 665 20.09 -21.83 47.03
N LEU A 666 19.38 -22.81 46.46
CA LEU A 666 20.00 -23.88 45.69
C LEU A 666 20.71 -23.34 44.45
N ALA A 667 20.08 -22.43 43.70
CA ALA A 667 20.74 -21.76 42.58
C ALA A 667 21.98 -20.96 43.02
N CYS A 668 21.92 -20.25 44.16
CA CYS A 668 23.07 -19.54 44.74
C CYS A 668 24.22 -20.46 45.14
N SER A 669 23.96 -21.74 45.46
CA SER A 669 25.04 -22.69 45.74
C SER A 669 25.97 -22.88 44.53
N HIS A 670 25.44 -22.78 43.31
CA HIS A 670 26.24 -22.85 42.09
C HIS A 670 27.11 -21.61 41.84
N LEU A 671 26.83 -20.45 42.43
CA LEU A 671 27.68 -19.26 42.29
C LEU A 671 29.08 -19.48 42.89
N HIS A 672 29.15 -20.29 43.93
CA HIS A 672 30.37 -20.66 44.65
C HIS A 672 31.10 -21.85 44.01
N TRP A 673 30.56 -22.41 42.93
CA TRP A 673 31.09 -23.60 42.28
C TRP A 673 30.94 -23.53 40.75
N GLN A 674 31.95 -22.94 40.10
CA GLN A 674 32.02 -22.83 38.65
C GLN A 674 32.75 -24.02 38.02
N PRO A 675 32.32 -24.48 36.83
CA PRO A 675 33.07 -25.46 36.06
C PRO A 675 34.43 -24.88 35.65
N ALA A 676 35.47 -25.71 35.67
CA ALA A 676 36.79 -25.29 35.21
C ALA A 676 36.80 -25.24 33.68
N ILE A 677 37.07 -24.07 33.12
CA ILE A 677 37.25 -23.85 31.68
C ILE A 677 38.71 -23.44 31.47
N GLU A 678 39.36 -24.00 30.45
CA GLU A 678 40.74 -23.65 30.10
C GLU A 678 40.88 -22.13 29.88
N GLY A 679 41.86 -21.51 30.56
CA GLY A 679 42.12 -20.06 30.45
C GLY A 679 41.26 -19.15 31.33
N LYS A 680 40.32 -19.66 32.14
CA LYS A 680 39.44 -18.86 33.00
C LYS A 680 39.58 -19.22 34.49
N ARG A 681 39.49 -18.23 35.37
CA ARG A 681 39.58 -18.43 36.82
C ARG A 681 38.24 -18.90 37.37
N ALA A 682 38.07 -20.22 37.52
CA ALA A 682 36.87 -20.78 38.13
C ALA A 682 36.91 -20.67 39.66
N VAL A 683 35.80 -20.24 40.26
CA VAL A 683 35.65 -20.21 41.72
C VAL A 683 35.15 -21.56 42.24
N ARG A 684 35.84 -22.09 43.26
CA ARG A 684 35.46 -23.30 43.98
C ARG A 684 35.61 -23.06 45.48
N ASP A 685 34.51 -22.67 46.13
CA ASP A 685 34.44 -22.55 47.59
C ASP A 685 33.43 -23.56 48.13
N GLU A 686 33.95 -24.71 48.54
CA GLU A 686 33.12 -25.80 49.05
C GLU A 686 32.45 -25.48 50.40
N GLN A 687 33.07 -24.63 51.22
CA GLN A 687 32.50 -24.24 52.51
C GLN A 687 31.27 -23.33 52.30
N ALA A 688 31.36 -22.38 51.36
CA ALA A 688 30.24 -21.54 50.99
C ALA A 688 29.09 -22.36 50.37
N VAL A 689 29.40 -23.32 49.47
CA VAL A 689 28.39 -24.26 48.91
C VAL A 689 27.63 -24.99 50.02
N LEU A 690 28.36 -25.61 50.96
CA LEU A 690 27.75 -26.30 52.09
C LEU A 690 26.92 -25.37 52.99
N SER A 691 27.35 -24.13 53.16
CA SER A 691 26.58 -23.12 53.90
C SER A 691 25.24 -22.81 53.23
N CYS A 692 25.21 -22.73 51.89
CA CYS A 692 23.99 -22.50 51.11
C CYS A 692 23.07 -23.71 51.17
N LEU A 693 23.60 -24.91 50.98
CA LEU A 693 22.84 -26.15 51.05
C LEU A 693 22.24 -26.42 52.44
N LYS A 694 22.99 -26.16 53.52
CA LYS A 694 22.47 -26.26 54.90
C LYS A 694 21.38 -25.21 55.17
N ARG A 695 21.51 -24.00 54.61
CA ARG A 695 20.47 -22.96 54.69
C ARG A 695 19.22 -23.37 53.92
N ALA A 696 19.35 -23.91 52.70
CA ALA A 696 18.25 -24.43 51.91
C ALA A 696 17.49 -25.55 52.65
N LEU A 697 18.22 -26.50 53.26
CA LEU A 697 17.61 -27.56 54.08
C LEU A 697 16.81 -27.01 55.28
N LYS A 698 17.33 -25.98 55.96
CA LYS A 698 16.59 -25.30 57.04
C LYS A 698 15.32 -24.64 56.53
N VAL A 699 15.37 -23.99 55.37
CA VAL A 699 14.20 -23.35 54.75
C VAL A 699 13.17 -24.39 54.29
N ALA A 700 13.61 -25.52 53.72
CA ALA A 700 12.74 -26.62 53.34
C ALA A 700 12.01 -27.24 54.55
N ASN A 701 12.73 -27.51 55.66
CA ASN A 701 12.12 -27.94 56.93
C ASN A 701 11.09 -26.92 57.44
N ALA A 702 11.41 -25.64 57.34
CA ALA A 702 10.51 -24.57 57.77
C ALA A 702 9.29 -24.43 56.83
N ALA A 703 9.43 -24.70 55.53
CA ALA A 703 8.35 -24.73 54.55
C ALA A 703 7.40 -25.91 54.82
N GLN A 704 7.95 -27.08 55.09
CA GLN A 704 7.20 -28.28 55.47
C GLN A 704 6.36 -28.04 56.73
N GLN A 705 6.93 -27.44 57.77
CA GLN A 705 6.21 -27.09 59.00
C GLN A 705 5.05 -26.10 58.75
N GLN A 706 5.25 -25.10 57.89
CA GLN A 706 4.19 -24.16 57.53
C GLN A 706 3.07 -24.82 56.73
N LEU A 707 3.41 -25.67 55.78
CA LEU A 707 2.46 -26.38 54.92
C LEU A 707 1.70 -27.49 55.67
N ALA A 708 2.29 -28.04 56.74
CA ALA A 708 1.63 -28.98 57.65
C ALA A 708 0.54 -28.32 58.52
N VAL A 709 0.71 -27.04 58.87
CA VAL A 709 -0.24 -26.26 59.69
C VAL A 709 -1.41 -25.69 58.86
N ALA A 710 -1.21 -25.46 57.56
CA ALA A 710 -2.20 -24.82 56.69
C ALA A 710 -3.46 -25.67 56.37
N GLY A 711 -3.50 -26.95 56.74
CA GLY A 711 -4.65 -27.83 56.49
C GLY A 711 -4.87 -28.14 55.00
N LYS A 712 -5.68 -29.17 54.71
CA LYS A 712 -5.93 -29.70 53.35
C LYS A 712 -6.15 -28.58 52.31
N PRO A 713 -5.57 -28.67 51.10
CA PRO A 713 -5.95 -27.77 50.00
C PRO A 713 -7.44 -27.91 49.72
N ALA A 714 -8.16 -26.78 49.66
CA ALA A 714 -9.51 -26.75 49.14
C ALA A 714 -9.50 -27.37 47.73
N ARG A 715 -10.47 -28.25 47.43
CA ARG A 715 -10.65 -28.88 46.12
C ARG A 715 -10.54 -27.82 45.01
N GLY A 716 -9.46 -27.87 44.23
CA GLY A 716 -9.23 -26.98 43.08
C GLY A 716 -8.08 -25.96 43.21
N GLY A 717 -7.26 -25.98 44.28
CA GLY A 717 -6.05 -25.15 44.38
C GLY A 717 -4.83 -25.73 43.64
N ASP A 718 -3.98 -24.86 43.07
CA ASP A 718 -2.77 -25.17 42.30
C ASP A 718 -1.93 -26.33 42.88
N VAL A 719 -1.39 -27.18 41.98
CA VAL A 719 -0.46 -28.30 42.27
C VAL A 719 0.76 -27.89 43.12
N SER A 720 1.03 -26.59 43.24
CA SER A 720 2.14 -25.99 43.98
C SER A 720 1.92 -25.78 45.48
N SER A 721 0.74 -26.07 46.05
CA SER A 721 0.46 -25.83 47.48
C SER A 721 0.02 -27.10 48.21
N GLY A 722 0.99 -27.76 48.86
CA GLY A 722 0.72 -28.88 49.75
C GLY A 722 1.99 -29.54 50.30
N PRO A 723 1.84 -30.53 51.20
CA PRO A 723 2.97 -31.29 51.77
C PRO A 723 3.86 -31.94 50.69
N ALA A 724 3.26 -32.35 49.57
CA ALA A 724 3.98 -32.93 48.44
C ALA A 724 4.94 -31.94 47.75
N ALA A 725 4.66 -30.62 47.78
CA ALA A 725 5.57 -29.61 47.26
C ALA A 725 6.82 -29.46 48.15
N ALA A 726 6.67 -29.58 49.47
CA ALA A 726 7.81 -29.60 50.40
C ALA A 726 8.67 -30.86 50.21
N ALA A 727 8.05 -32.03 50.03
CA ALA A 727 8.77 -33.27 49.73
C ALA A 727 9.55 -33.19 48.40
N SER A 728 9.00 -32.53 47.37
CA SER A 728 9.71 -32.28 46.10
C SER A 728 10.99 -31.46 46.30
N LEU A 729 10.97 -30.45 47.18
CA LEU A 729 12.15 -29.66 47.50
C LEU A 729 13.27 -30.49 48.14
N PHE A 730 12.94 -31.45 49.01
CA PHE A 730 13.97 -32.33 49.59
C PHE A 730 14.62 -33.23 48.54
N VAL A 731 13.86 -33.73 47.56
CA VAL A 731 14.41 -34.47 46.42
C VAL A 731 15.29 -33.57 45.55
N GLU A 732 14.89 -32.31 45.31
CA GLU A 732 15.72 -31.32 44.61
C GLU A 732 17.02 -31.02 45.37
N ILE A 733 16.96 -30.81 46.69
CA ILE A 733 18.14 -30.61 47.53
C ILE A 733 19.08 -31.81 47.40
N LEU A 734 18.56 -33.04 47.52
CA LEU A 734 19.33 -34.27 47.35
C LEU A 734 20.04 -34.30 45.99
N ASN A 735 19.35 -33.95 44.91
CA ASN A 735 19.94 -33.89 43.57
C ASN A 735 21.09 -32.87 43.47
N HIS A 736 20.99 -31.72 44.13
CA HIS A 736 22.08 -30.74 44.18
C HIS A 736 23.27 -31.24 45.01
N TYR A 737 23.04 -31.92 46.13
CA TYR A 737 24.11 -32.58 46.90
C TYR A 737 24.81 -33.67 46.07
N LEU A 738 24.05 -34.46 45.30
CA LEU A 738 24.59 -35.47 44.39
C LEU A 738 25.42 -34.83 43.27
N PHE A 739 24.98 -33.69 42.72
CA PHE A 739 25.73 -32.95 41.71
C PHE A 739 27.10 -32.47 42.23
N PHE A 740 27.15 -31.87 43.42
CA PHE A 740 28.43 -31.41 44.00
C PHE A 740 29.34 -32.57 44.44
N PHE A 741 28.75 -33.69 44.84
CA PHE A 741 29.48 -34.92 45.10
C PHE A 741 30.14 -35.49 43.83
N ASP A 742 29.40 -35.53 42.72
CA ASP A 742 29.91 -35.90 41.39
C ASP A 742 31.01 -34.94 40.91
N ALA A 743 30.84 -33.64 41.16
CA ALA A 743 31.79 -32.59 40.76
C ALA A 743 33.11 -32.61 41.57
N GLY A 744 33.23 -33.49 42.56
CA GLY A 744 34.47 -33.71 43.31
C GLY A 744 34.61 -32.95 44.62
N GLY A 745 33.52 -32.51 45.24
CA GLY A 745 33.55 -31.96 46.60
C GLY A 745 34.10 -32.95 47.63
N GLN A 746 35.04 -32.53 48.47
CA GLN A 746 35.67 -33.38 49.50
C GLN A 746 34.95 -33.33 50.86
N LEU A 747 34.22 -32.24 51.14
CA LEU A 747 33.46 -32.01 52.36
C LEU A 747 32.05 -32.63 52.33
N ILE A 748 31.49 -32.91 51.15
CA ILE A 748 30.25 -33.69 51.02
C ILE A 748 30.60 -35.18 51.14
N THR A 749 30.46 -35.73 52.34
CA THR A 749 30.77 -37.14 52.61
C THR A 749 29.58 -38.05 52.30
N THR A 750 29.86 -39.32 52.05
CA THR A 750 28.84 -40.38 51.86
C THR A 750 27.88 -40.48 53.06
N ALA A 751 28.36 -40.19 54.28
CA ALA A 751 27.53 -40.16 55.49
C ALA A 751 26.45 -39.06 55.45
N VAL A 752 26.78 -37.87 54.94
CA VAL A 752 25.83 -36.76 54.80
C VAL A 752 24.77 -37.09 53.75
N LEU A 753 25.19 -37.66 52.62
CA LEU A 753 24.27 -38.12 51.57
C LEU A 753 23.35 -39.25 52.06
N GLN A 754 23.86 -40.22 52.83
CA GLN A 754 23.06 -41.29 53.42
C GLN A 754 22.00 -40.74 54.38
N SER A 755 22.38 -39.81 55.26
CA SER A 755 21.44 -39.18 56.19
C SER A 755 20.34 -38.38 55.46
N LEU A 756 20.67 -37.78 54.32
CA LEU A 756 19.73 -37.02 53.50
C LEU A 756 18.81 -37.96 52.70
N LEU A 757 19.32 -39.08 52.18
CA LEU A 757 18.53 -40.13 51.53
C LEU A 757 17.49 -40.72 52.49
N GLU A 758 17.88 -41.01 53.73
CA GLU A 758 16.97 -41.49 54.77
C GLU A 758 15.90 -40.44 55.12
N LEU A 759 16.29 -39.16 55.21
CA LEU A 759 15.36 -38.07 55.44
C LEU A 759 14.34 -37.94 54.29
N VAL A 760 14.80 -37.94 53.03
CA VAL A 760 13.94 -37.86 51.84
C VAL A 760 13.02 -39.08 51.75
N ALA A 761 13.53 -40.28 52.02
CA ALA A 761 12.73 -41.50 52.00
C ALA A 761 11.58 -41.45 53.02
N ASN A 762 11.84 -40.95 54.23
CA ASN A 762 10.82 -40.77 55.26
C ASN A 762 9.75 -39.74 54.84
N GLU A 763 10.16 -38.64 54.21
CA GLU A 763 9.24 -37.59 53.73
C GLU A 763 8.39 -38.02 52.54
N VAL A 764 8.96 -38.76 51.59
CA VAL A 764 8.25 -39.30 50.42
C VAL A 764 7.30 -40.45 50.83
N ALA A 765 7.62 -41.18 51.91
CA ALA A 765 6.79 -42.25 52.45
C ALA A 765 5.62 -41.77 53.33
N ALA A 766 5.55 -40.47 53.65
CA ALA A 766 4.46 -39.90 54.44
C ALA A 766 3.10 -40.04 53.74
N ASP A 767 2.02 -40.31 54.49
CA ASP A 767 0.68 -40.58 53.93
C ASP A 767 0.13 -39.45 53.05
N ALA A 768 0.52 -38.19 53.31
CA ALA A 768 0.12 -37.04 52.51
C ALA A 768 0.80 -36.96 51.12
N CYS A 769 1.84 -37.76 50.88
CA CYS A 769 2.67 -37.73 49.66
C CYS A 769 2.47 -38.99 48.78
N LYS A 770 1.75 -40.01 49.28
CA LYS A 770 1.53 -41.29 48.57
C LYS A 770 0.68 -41.14 47.31
N ASP A 771 -0.25 -40.20 47.31
CA ASP A 771 -1.19 -39.97 46.20
C ASP A 771 -0.60 -39.14 45.04
N ASN A 772 0.64 -38.63 45.17
CA ASN A 772 1.29 -37.82 44.14
C ASN A 772 2.25 -38.66 43.26
N GLU A 773 1.74 -39.13 42.13
CA GLU A 773 2.47 -39.97 41.16
C GLU A 773 3.73 -39.27 40.58
N ALA A 774 3.69 -37.96 40.39
CA ALA A 774 4.81 -37.18 39.84
C ALA A 774 6.01 -37.14 40.81
N LEU A 775 5.75 -36.97 42.12
CA LEU A 775 6.80 -36.98 43.14
C LEU A 775 7.45 -38.35 43.28
N GLN A 776 6.65 -39.42 43.26
CA GLN A 776 7.15 -40.80 43.33
C GLN A 776 8.02 -41.14 42.12
N THR A 777 7.62 -40.68 40.93
CA THR A 777 8.41 -40.84 39.70
C THR A 777 9.70 -40.02 39.75
N PHE A 778 9.66 -38.79 40.28
CA PHE A 778 10.86 -37.95 40.42
C PHE A 778 11.90 -38.57 41.38
N TYR A 779 11.43 -39.10 42.51
CA TYR A 779 12.30 -39.79 43.46
C TYR A 779 12.83 -41.13 42.91
N SER A 780 12.00 -41.93 42.24
CA SER A 780 12.43 -43.20 41.65
C SER A 780 13.48 -43.02 40.55
N ASN A 781 13.35 -41.98 39.73
CA ASN A 781 14.37 -41.59 38.74
C ASN A 781 15.68 -41.17 39.40
N THR A 782 15.62 -40.43 40.51
CA THR A 782 16.80 -40.05 41.30
C THR A 782 17.51 -41.31 41.84
N LEU A 783 16.76 -42.27 42.39
CA LEU A 783 17.33 -43.55 42.85
C LEU A 783 17.90 -44.39 41.70
N ALA A 784 17.26 -44.37 40.53
CA ALA A 784 17.76 -45.04 39.33
C ALA A 784 19.10 -44.44 38.89
N HIS A 785 19.25 -43.10 38.95
CA HIS A 785 20.52 -42.43 38.65
C HIS A 785 21.64 -42.88 39.59
N ILE A 786 21.38 -42.94 40.90
CA ILE A 786 22.37 -43.41 41.88
C ILE A 786 22.76 -44.88 41.62
N LYS A 787 21.78 -45.75 41.30
CA LYS A 787 22.04 -47.15 40.91
C LYS A 787 22.88 -47.25 39.63
N GLN A 788 22.62 -46.40 38.64
CA GLN A 788 23.38 -46.36 37.40
C GLN A 788 24.82 -45.89 37.63
N ARG A 789 25.03 -44.87 38.47
CA ARG A 789 26.37 -44.40 38.86
C ARG A 789 27.16 -45.46 39.62
N LYS A 790 26.50 -46.23 40.48
CA LYS A 790 27.10 -47.40 41.17
C LYS A 790 27.49 -48.51 40.19
N ALA A 791 26.64 -48.80 39.20
CA ALA A 791 26.89 -49.82 38.19
C ALA A 791 27.96 -49.45 37.15
N ALA A 792 28.23 -48.16 36.94
CA ALA A 792 29.17 -47.66 35.92
C ALA A 792 30.64 -48.04 36.18
N GLY A 793 31.01 -48.43 37.41
CA GLY A 793 32.38 -48.80 37.78
C GLY A 793 33.40 -47.64 37.74
N GLY A 794 34.63 -47.88 38.22
CA GLY A 794 35.72 -46.87 38.28
C GLY A 794 35.77 -46.01 39.55
N GLU A 795 36.60 -44.96 39.56
CA GLU A 795 36.75 -44.02 40.71
C GLU A 795 35.43 -43.32 41.07
N ALA A 796 34.56 -43.08 40.09
CA ALA A 796 33.22 -42.53 40.32
C ALA A 796 32.31 -43.56 41.01
N GLY A 797 32.26 -44.81 40.53
CA GLY A 797 31.46 -45.87 41.17
C GLY A 797 31.87 -46.18 42.61
N ALA A 798 33.18 -46.20 42.90
CA ALA A 798 33.72 -46.43 44.24
C ALA A 798 33.30 -45.38 45.28
N LYS A 799 33.05 -44.12 44.85
CA LYS A 799 32.51 -43.06 45.72
C LYS A 799 31.07 -43.33 46.16
N TYR A 800 30.28 -44.00 45.32
CA TYR A 800 28.87 -44.30 45.57
C TYR A 800 28.64 -45.62 46.31
N ASP A 801 29.67 -46.47 46.49
CA ASP A 801 29.54 -47.77 47.15
C ASP A 801 29.10 -47.69 48.62
N GLY A 802 29.45 -46.58 49.30
CA GLY A 802 29.06 -46.31 50.68
C GLY A 802 27.60 -45.88 50.89
N LEU A 803 26.81 -45.74 49.82
CA LEU A 803 25.38 -45.38 49.88
C LEU A 803 24.51 -46.64 49.78
N TRP A 804 23.53 -46.72 50.68
CA TRP A 804 22.53 -47.79 50.76
C TRP A 804 21.17 -47.23 50.32
N ILE A 805 20.63 -47.78 49.23
CA ILE A 805 19.34 -47.39 48.61
C ILE A 805 18.28 -48.42 48.93
#